data_AF-A0A835E947-F1
#
_entry.id   AF-A0A835E947-F1
#
_cell.length_a   1.000
_cell.length_b   1.000
_cell.length_c   1.000
_cell.angle_alpha   90.00
_cell.angle_beta   90.00
_cell.angle_gamma   90.00
#
_symmetry.space_group_name_H-M   'P 1'
#
loop_
_entity.id
_entity.type
_entity.pdbx_description
1 polymer ?
#
loop_
_entity_poly.entity_id
_entity_poly.type
_entity_poly.pdbx_seq_one_letter_code
_entity_poly.pdbx_strand_id
1 'polypeptide(L)'
;MVGSTVFSTTATHFLLADAREALSPAHLRALQPKLISARGSARSVGSARDLRLGFARSVGLRAATWAWAANLAQPRARDAPRQSQPGVFAEYITDRDAGNPNPSSFSPSPLRPQRALPSELRRDVVLAPPRHGSSMAGASLLRIFPPPISAPVPDGRQDLAPPRDPSPACALTESGSVVVLLAWRVVFLARAHRRPGAKRTVLDGSLDAMARSSVMLCATAATVPTSFRAPPALAGNGYEGSGGASRRRSANPQIDEEHRNMCGILAVLGCGAEAPQQAKKRRARVLELSRRLKHRGPDWSGLRQVGDDCYLSHQRLAIIDPASGDQPLYNEDQSVVVAVNGEIYNHQLLRARLSAAGHSFRTGSDCEVIAHLYEEHGEGFVDMLDGVFSFVLVDTRHGSSSFMAARDAIGVTPLYVGWGIDGTVWISSEMKALHDECEHFDIFPPGHLYSSTFGFTFRRWYNPPWYDETTTIPSTPYNPAALREAFEKAVTKRLMADVPFGVLLSGGLDSSLVAAVAARHLSATTTKNAGGNDHGWGTKLHSFCVGLSGSPDLKAAREVADYLGTHHHEFHFTVQDGIDAIEDVIYHTETYDVTTIRASTPMFLMSRKIKSLGVKMVISGEGSDEIFGGYLYFHKAPNKDEFHRETCRKIKALHQYDCLRANKATSAWGLEARVPFLDKEFINVAMDIDPEWKMVRPDLGRIEKWVLRKAFDVEEHPFLPKHILYRQKEQFSDGVGYSWIDGLKAHAASNVTDKMLSNAKFIFPHNTPTTKEAYYYRMIFERLFPEKPAILTVPGGPSVACSTAKAIEWDAQWSANPDPSGRAALGVHLSAYQSESGGSESGEQRVLPDTIAAGAKKARTIKVTTTTPPGVAIEG
;
A
#
# COMPACT_ATOMS: atom_id res chain seq x y z
N MET A 1 65.16 -6.14 -19.95
CA MET A 1 66.13 -5.38 -19.14
C MET A 1 65.34 -4.35 -18.34
N VAL A 2 65.61 -4.19 -17.02
CA VAL A 2 65.22 -3.08 -16.10
C VAL A 2 63.73 -2.63 -16.11
N GLY A 3 62.96 -2.55 -15.01
CA GLY A 3 63.07 -2.84 -13.56
C GLY A 3 61.71 -2.44 -12.89
N SER A 4 61.13 -3.01 -11.83
CA SER A 4 61.58 -3.30 -10.43
C SER A 4 61.95 -2.04 -9.64
N THR A 5 61.47 -1.70 -8.42
CA THR A 5 60.64 -2.33 -7.33
C THR A 5 60.12 -1.15 -6.41
N VAL A 6 59.30 -1.14 -5.33
CA VAL A 6 58.59 -2.02 -4.32
C VAL A 6 57.22 -1.30 -3.97
N PHE A 7 56.35 -1.48 -2.95
CA PHE A 7 56.09 -2.25 -1.69
C PHE A 7 54.54 -2.50 -1.62
N SER A 8 53.85 -3.31 -0.80
CA SER A 8 54.08 -4.20 0.37
C SER A 8 53.79 -3.69 1.80
N THR A 9 52.65 -4.13 2.38
CA THR A 9 52.34 -4.43 3.83
C THR A 9 52.38 -3.28 4.87
N THR A 10 51.61 -3.23 5.98
CA THR A 10 51.08 -4.26 6.94
C THR A 10 49.79 -3.72 7.62
N ALA A 11 48.64 -4.42 7.71
CA ALA A 11 48.09 -5.28 8.80
C ALA A 11 48.01 -4.65 10.23
N THR A 12 47.12 -5.01 11.18
CA THR A 12 46.49 -6.34 11.45
C THR A 12 45.18 -6.28 12.30
N HIS A 13 44.38 -7.35 12.21
CA HIS A 13 43.21 -7.85 12.99
C HIS A 13 42.74 -7.25 14.33
N PHE A 14 41.42 -7.43 14.55
CA PHE A 14 40.94 -8.28 15.65
C PHE A 14 40.08 -9.47 15.12
N LEU A 15 39.35 -10.19 16.00
CA LEU A 15 39.41 -11.67 16.10
C LEU A 15 38.02 -12.35 16.27
N LEU A 16 37.83 -13.57 15.74
CA LEU A 16 36.74 -14.53 16.05
C LEU A 16 37.30 -15.98 16.11
N ALA A 17 36.75 -16.84 16.97
CA ALA A 17 37.13 -18.25 17.22
C ALA A 17 35.85 -19.12 17.38
N ASP A 18 35.81 -20.47 17.38
CA ASP A 18 36.77 -21.58 17.31
C ASP A 18 36.13 -22.68 16.40
N ALA A 19 36.80 -23.43 15.50
CA ALA A 19 37.91 -24.38 15.61
C ALA A 19 37.50 -25.86 15.81
N ARG A 20 37.73 -26.70 14.77
CA ARG A 20 38.17 -28.11 14.77
C ARG A 20 38.24 -28.64 13.33
N GLU A 21 39.42 -28.78 12.73
CA GLU A 21 40.40 -29.88 12.85
C GLU A 21 40.21 -31.00 11.82
N ALA A 22 41.02 -30.95 10.75
CA ALA A 22 41.50 -32.11 9.99
C ALA A 22 42.85 -31.73 9.35
N LEU A 23 43.90 -32.53 9.56
CA LEU A 23 45.27 -32.21 9.14
C LEU A 23 45.62 -32.75 7.75
N SER A 24 46.65 -32.14 7.15
CA SER A 24 47.25 -32.43 5.83
C SER A 24 48.48 -33.35 5.98
N PRO A 25 49.46 -33.48 5.04
CA PRO A 25 49.52 -33.13 3.61
C PRO A 25 50.14 -34.25 2.71
N ALA A 26 50.21 -34.04 1.38
CA ALA A 26 51.40 -34.40 0.57
C ALA A 26 51.37 -33.83 -0.88
N HIS A 27 52.49 -33.21 -1.28
CA HIS A 27 53.05 -32.89 -2.62
C HIS A 27 52.19 -32.99 -3.91
N LEU A 28 52.06 -31.98 -4.79
CA LEU A 28 52.96 -30.98 -5.41
C LEU A 28 53.75 -31.44 -6.67
N ARG A 29 53.75 -30.54 -7.69
CA ARG A 29 54.56 -30.50 -8.95
C ARG A 29 54.07 -31.38 -10.11
N ALA A 30 54.32 -31.05 -11.39
CA ALA A 30 54.51 -29.75 -12.07
C ALA A 30 54.51 -29.89 -13.61
N LEU A 31 54.05 -28.84 -14.32
CA LEU A 31 54.47 -28.36 -15.65
C LEU A 31 54.26 -29.19 -16.95
N GLN A 32 53.93 -28.42 -17.99
CA GLN A 32 53.91 -28.67 -19.45
C GLN A 32 55.36 -28.90 -20.02
N PRO A 33 55.63 -29.25 -21.33
CA PRO A 33 54.88 -28.78 -22.52
C PRO A 33 54.92 -29.51 -23.91
N LYS A 34 54.10 -28.97 -24.84
CA LYS A 34 54.36 -28.69 -26.29
C LYS A 34 54.29 -29.78 -27.41
N LEU A 35 53.62 -29.35 -28.50
CA LEU A 35 54.01 -29.38 -29.95
C LEU A 35 53.45 -30.43 -30.97
N ILE A 36 53.09 -29.86 -32.15
CA ILE A 36 53.03 -30.41 -33.53
C ILE A 36 51.81 -31.24 -34.01
N SER A 37 50.86 -30.52 -34.63
CA SER A 37 50.40 -30.64 -36.04
C SER A 37 50.42 -32.00 -36.79
N ALA A 38 49.26 -32.35 -37.37
CA ALA A 38 49.14 -32.96 -38.70
C ALA A 38 47.82 -32.55 -39.40
N ARG A 39 47.75 -32.63 -40.75
CA ARG A 39 46.55 -32.31 -41.57
C ARG A 39 45.95 -33.55 -42.24
N GLY A 40 44.61 -33.64 -42.23
CA GLY A 40 43.83 -33.78 -43.47
C GLY A 40 43.37 -35.17 -43.94
N SER A 41 42.76 -35.14 -45.13
CA SER A 41 42.11 -36.23 -45.88
C SER A 41 40.69 -36.63 -45.42
N ALA A 42 39.83 -36.90 -46.40
CA ALA A 42 38.44 -37.32 -46.25
C ALA A 42 38.08 -38.30 -47.39
N ARG A 43 37.16 -39.25 -47.11
CA ARG A 43 36.39 -40.13 -48.03
C ARG A 43 35.66 -41.18 -47.17
N SER A 44 34.57 -41.86 -47.56
CA SER A 44 33.42 -41.63 -48.48
C SER A 44 32.66 -42.96 -48.61
N VAL A 45 31.41 -42.96 -49.10
CA VAL A 45 30.57 -44.16 -49.44
C VAL A 45 29.99 -44.89 -48.20
N GLY A 46 28.72 -45.34 -48.15
CA GLY A 46 27.56 -45.02 -49.01
C GLY A 46 26.55 -46.18 -49.19
N SER A 47 25.27 -45.85 -49.44
CA SER A 47 24.20 -46.71 -50.03
C SER A 47 23.66 -47.92 -49.21
N ALA A 48 22.38 -48.35 -49.26
CA ALA A 48 21.07 -47.76 -49.64
C ALA A 48 19.91 -48.78 -49.36
N ARG A 49 18.63 -48.35 -49.53
CA ARG A 49 17.41 -49.18 -49.80
C ARG A 49 16.82 -50.04 -48.65
N ASP A 50 15.51 -50.41 -48.60
CA ASP A 50 14.32 -50.11 -49.43
C ASP A 50 12.96 -50.28 -48.66
N LEU A 51 11.81 -50.15 -49.35
CA LEU A 51 10.38 -50.39 -48.99
C LEU A 51 9.64 -49.17 -48.36
N ARG A 52 8.55 -48.56 -48.90
CA ARG A 52 7.30 -48.96 -49.64
C ARG A 52 6.19 -49.52 -48.71
N LEU A 53 4.89 -49.16 -48.78
CA LEU A 53 3.99 -48.31 -49.63
C LEU A 53 3.07 -47.44 -48.71
N GLY A 54 2.10 -46.58 -49.11
CA GLY A 54 1.58 -46.04 -50.39
C GLY A 54 0.15 -45.43 -50.25
N PHE A 55 -0.43 -44.88 -51.34
CA PHE A 55 -1.77 -44.21 -51.47
C PHE A 55 -1.96 -42.89 -50.66
N ALA A 56 -2.20 -41.68 -51.22
CA ALA A 56 -3.19 -41.14 -52.20
C ALA A 56 -4.37 -40.39 -51.50
N ARG A 57 -4.96 -39.28 -51.99
CA ARG A 57 -4.88 -38.55 -53.28
C ARG A 57 -5.31 -37.05 -53.11
N SER A 58 -5.42 -36.30 -54.23
CA SER A 58 -5.79 -34.86 -54.38
C SER A 58 -4.80 -33.85 -53.76
N VAL A 59 -4.16 -32.89 -54.45
CA VAL A 59 -4.39 -32.08 -55.68
C VAL A 59 -5.12 -30.76 -55.41
N GLY A 60 -4.39 -29.65 -55.58
CA GLY A 60 -4.89 -28.26 -55.58
C GLY A 60 -3.76 -27.29 -55.94
N LEU A 61 -3.63 -26.94 -57.21
CA LEU A 61 -2.60 -26.00 -57.68
C LEU A 61 -2.97 -24.54 -57.37
N ARG A 62 -1.98 -23.76 -56.95
CA ARG A 62 -1.57 -22.53 -57.67
C ARG A 62 -0.17 -22.12 -57.24
N ALA A 63 0.69 -21.87 -58.23
CA ALA A 63 2.00 -21.26 -58.02
C ALA A 63 1.96 -19.81 -58.51
N ALA A 64 2.61 -18.93 -57.77
CA ALA A 64 3.05 -17.62 -58.23
C ALA A 64 4.41 -17.36 -57.61
N THR A 65 5.47 -17.47 -58.42
CA THR A 65 6.76 -16.87 -58.09
C THR A 65 6.64 -15.34 -58.21
N TRP A 66 7.63 -14.62 -57.69
CA TRP A 66 8.47 -13.66 -58.43
C TRP A 66 9.46 -13.07 -57.42
N ALA A 67 10.71 -12.83 -57.84
CA ALA A 67 11.75 -12.33 -56.96
C ALA A 67 12.79 -11.52 -57.73
N TRP A 68 13.04 -10.29 -57.29
CA TRP A 68 14.23 -9.45 -57.55
C TRP A 68 14.15 -8.30 -56.52
N ALA A 69 15.16 -8.03 -55.68
CA ALA A 69 16.55 -7.60 -55.94
C ALA A 69 16.67 -6.07 -56.09
N ALA A 70 17.73 -5.49 -55.51
CA ALA A 70 17.86 -4.06 -55.28
C ALA A 70 18.95 -3.40 -56.14
N ASN A 71 18.93 -2.07 -56.26
CA ASN A 71 20.14 -1.27 -56.06
C ASN A 71 19.94 0.26 -55.96
N LEU A 72 20.80 0.85 -55.11
CA LEU A 72 21.47 2.16 -55.16
C LEU A 72 21.07 3.21 -56.24
N ALA A 73 20.78 4.44 -55.81
CA ALA A 73 21.43 5.68 -56.33
C ALA A 73 21.12 6.96 -55.53
N GLN A 74 22.16 7.57 -54.96
CA GLN A 74 22.35 9.02 -54.74
C GLN A 74 23.71 9.38 -55.42
N PRO A 75 24.16 10.66 -55.57
CA PRO A 75 23.64 11.92 -54.99
C PRO A 75 23.55 13.10 -55.99
N ARG A 76 23.13 14.28 -55.49
CA ARG A 76 23.69 15.61 -55.83
C ARG A 76 23.31 16.64 -54.75
N ALA A 77 24.01 17.77 -54.71
CA ALA A 77 23.90 18.80 -53.66
C ALA A 77 24.09 20.21 -54.26
N ARG A 78 23.97 21.25 -53.41
CA ARG A 78 24.13 22.70 -53.69
C ARG A 78 22.94 23.36 -54.43
N ASP A 79 22.58 24.63 -54.22
CA ASP A 79 23.21 25.76 -53.50
C ASP A 79 22.21 26.61 -52.67
N ALA A 80 22.74 27.51 -51.84
CA ALA A 80 22.10 28.70 -51.23
C ALA A 80 23.18 29.82 -51.14
N PRO A 81 22.92 31.08 -50.69
CA PRO A 81 21.67 31.73 -50.25
C PRO A 81 21.42 33.11 -50.94
N ARG A 82 20.38 33.86 -50.52
CA ARG A 82 20.33 35.34 -50.60
C ARG A 82 19.57 35.96 -49.40
N GLN A 83 19.94 37.18 -49.04
CA GLN A 83 19.30 38.03 -48.02
C GLN A 83 18.69 39.29 -48.67
N SER A 84 17.59 39.81 -48.11
CA SER A 84 17.28 41.25 -48.10
C SER A 84 16.14 41.59 -47.12
N GLN A 85 16.27 42.73 -46.45
CA GLN A 85 15.26 43.49 -45.67
C GLN A 85 15.21 44.94 -46.24
N PRO A 86 14.44 45.90 -45.70
CA PRO A 86 13.07 45.90 -45.14
C PRO A 86 12.16 46.95 -45.86
N GLY A 87 10.94 47.23 -45.36
CA GLY A 87 10.06 48.32 -45.85
C GLY A 87 9.02 48.79 -44.82
N VAL A 88 8.59 50.07 -44.91
CA VAL A 88 7.73 50.80 -43.93
C VAL A 88 6.78 51.79 -44.69
N PHE A 89 5.86 52.49 -43.98
CA PHE A 89 4.76 53.43 -44.37
C PHE A 89 3.37 52.74 -44.46
N ALA A 90 2.28 53.14 -43.75
CA ALA A 90 1.52 54.43 -43.59
C ALA A 90 0.48 54.67 -44.74
N GLU A 91 -0.66 55.38 -44.63
CA GLU A 91 -1.21 56.37 -43.66
C GLU A 91 -2.77 56.66 -43.89
N TYR A 92 -3.43 57.52 -43.08
CA TYR A 92 -4.83 58.08 -43.12
C TYR A 92 -6.07 57.14 -42.89
N ILE A 93 -7.18 57.42 -42.15
CA ILE A 93 -7.93 58.62 -41.59
C ILE A 93 -9.04 59.16 -42.55
N THR A 94 -10.29 59.57 -42.20
CA THR A 94 -10.99 59.96 -40.91
C THR A 94 -12.24 59.05 -40.58
N ASP A 95 -13.46 59.39 -40.07
CA ASP A 95 -14.22 60.64 -39.74
C ASP A 95 -15.39 60.45 -38.70
N ARG A 96 -15.91 61.58 -38.14
CA ARG A 96 -17.23 61.91 -37.48
C ARG A 96 -17.84 61.21 -36.23
N ASP A 97 -17.56 61.82 -35.06
CA ASP A 97 -18.44 62.73 -34.26
C ASP A 97 -19.58 62.34 -33.26
N ALA A 98 -19.65 63.21 -32.23
CA ALA A 98 -20.68 63.53 -31.21
C ALA A 98 -20.80 62.64 -29.93
N GLY A 99 -20.77 63.16 -28.69
CA GLY A 99 -20.62 64.56 -28.21
C GLY A 99 -20.37 64.71 -26.68
N ASN A 100 -20.27 65.95 -26.17
CA ASN A 100 -19.87 66.35 -24.79
C ASN A 100 -20.62 67.66 -24.40
N PRO A 101 -20.90 68.01 -23.10
CA PRO A 101 -19.99 68.93 -22.35
C PRO A 101 -20.04 68.94 -20.78
N ASN A 102 -18.87 68.80 -20.11
CA ASN A 102 -18.32 69.63 -18.97
C ASN A 102 -19.14 69.94 -17.67
N PRO A 103 -18.58 70.58 -16.59
CA PRO A 103 -17.21 71.08 -16.27
C PRO A 103 -16.58 70.31 -15.05
N SER A 104 -15.64 70.75 -14.17
CA SER A 104 -14.93 72.02 -13.85
C SER A 104 -13.48 71.78 -13.30
N SER A 105 -12.90 72.65 -12.43
CA SER A 105 -11.45 72.61 -12.06
C SER A 105 -11.00 73.42 -10.79
N PHE A 106 -9.71 73.23 -10.39
CA PHE A 106 -8.82 74.00 -9.47
C PHE A 106 -8.58 73.56 -7.98
N SER A 107 -7.55 74.17 -7.34
CA SER A 107 -6.72 73.74 -6.18
C SER A 107 -6.80 74.75 -4.98
N PRO A 108 -5.93 74.81 -3.91
CA PRO A 108 -4.75 74.04 -3.47
C PRO A 108 -4.65 73.70 -1.93
N SER A 109 -3.44 73.35 -1.43
CA SER A 109 -2.97 73.08 -0.04
C SER A 109 -3.13 74.27 0.97
N PRO A 110 -2.82 74.22 2.31
CA PRO A 110 -1.93 73.28 3.07
C PRO A 110 -2.27 72.95 4.58
N LEU A 111 -1.44 72.13 5.28
CA LEU A 111 -0.82 72.40 6.63
C LEU A 111 0.04 71.21 7.20
N ARG A 112 0.73 71.43 8.35
CA ARG A 112 1.73 70.55 9.04
C ARG A 112 1.66 70.73 10.58
N PRO A 113 2.19 69.84 11.46
CA PRO A 113 3.65 69.72 11.81
C PRO A 113 4.17 68.25 12.00
N GLN A 114 5.45 67.91 11.73
CA GLN A 114 6.64 67.76 12.64
C GLN A 114 6.44 66.85 13.89
N ARG A 115 7.39 66.01 14.37
CA ARG A 115 8.88 65.86 14.31
C ARG A 115 9.28 64.35 14.29
N ALA A 116 10.50 63.86 13.98
CA ALA A 116 11.73 64.38 13.35
C ALA A 116 12.66 63.20 12.87
N LEU A 117 13.70 63.52 12.07
CA LEU A 117 14.81 62.66 11.58
C LEU A 117 16.16 63.12 12.22
N PRO A 118 17.32 62.42 12.18
CA PRO A 118 18.07 61.87 11.01
C PRO A 118 18.45 60.36 11.15
N SER A 119 18.94 59.55 10.19
CA SER A 119 19.86 59.67 9.02
C SER A 119 21.37 59.73 9.41
N GLU A 120 22.37 59.18 8.70
CA GLU A 120 22.53 58.62 7.33
C GLU A 120 23.26 57.22 7.39
N LEU A 121 23.88 56.57 6.37
CA LEU A 121 24.36 56.92 5.01
C LEU A 121 24.48 55.67 4.10
N ARG A 122 24.49 55.85 2.76
CA ARG A 122 24.50 54.78 1.73
C ARG A 122 25.91 54.28 1.37
N ARG A 123 26.02 53.10 0.73
CA ARG A 123 26.48 52.97 -0.68
C ARG A 123 26.29 51.57 -1.28
N ASP A 124 26.34 51.55 -2.61
CA ASP A 124 26.00 50.47 -3.53
C ASP A 124 27.24 49.61 -3.89
N VAL A 125 27.02 48.41 -4.46
CA VAL A 125 27.65 47.88 -5.71
C VAL A 125 27.26 46.40 -5.92
N VAL A 126 27.37 45.92 -7.16
CA VAL A 126 26.82 44.65 -7.69
C VAL A 126 27.94 43.61 -7.96
N LEU A 127 27.52 42.36 -8.20
CA LEU A 127 28.25 41.21 -8.80
C LEU A 127 28.84 40.16 -7.83
N ALA A 128 28.99 38.95 -8.36
CA ALA A 128 29.19 37.70 -7.65
C ALA A 128 30.54 37.00 -8.04
N PRO A 129 30.67 35.66 -8.02
CA PRO A 129 31.41 34.97 -6.96
C PRO A 129 32.76 34.35 -7.42
N PRO A 130 33.63 33.92 -6.49
CA PRO A 130 34.81 33.12 -6.81
C PRO A 130 34.61 31.60 -6.62
N ARG A 131 35.30 30.81 -7.45
CA ARG A 131 35.55 29.36 -7.26
C ARG A 131 36.96 29.16 -6.64
N HIS A 132 37.23 27.94 -6.16
CA HIS A 132 38.53 27.24 -5.99
C HIS A 132 39.82 28.05 -5.64
N GLY A 133 40.59 27.61 -4.65
CA GLY A 133 41.95 28.15 -4.44
C GLY A 133 42.72 27.59 -3.25
N SER A 134 43.21 26.36 -3.38
CA SER A 134 44.16 25.67 -2.50
C SER A 134 45.40 26.47 -2.05
N SER A 135 45.95 26.10 -0.87
CA SER A 135 47.39 25.83 -0.61
C SER A 135 48.17 26.72 0.40
N MET A 136 48.47 26.09 1.54
CA MET A 136 49.72 26.13 2.35
C MET A 136 50.20 27.38 3.13
N ALA A 137 50.65 27.05 4.36
CA ALA A 137 51.72 27.64 5.18
C ALA A 137 51.60 29.09 5.72
N GLY A 138 51.97 29.39 6.97
CA GLY A 138 52.36 28.48 8.07
C GLY A 138 53.20 29.17 9.15
N ALA A 139 53.17 28.62 10.39
CA ALA A 139 53.99 29.01 11.56
C ALA A 139 53.77 30.45 12.11
N SER A 140 53.88 30.75 13.41
CA SER A 140 53.95 29.94 14.64
C SER A 140 53.77 30.88 15.86
N LEU A 141 53.34 30.38 17.03
CA LEU A 141 54.13 30.45 18.29
C LEU A 141 53.38 30.07 19.61
N LEU A 142 54.17 29.51 20.55
CA LEU A 142 54.06 29.52 22.03
C LEU A 142 53.10 28.58 22.81
N ARG A 143 53.72 27.53 23.39
CA ARG A 143 53.60 27.05 24.81
C ARG A 143 52.35 26.22 25.23
N ILE A 144 52.39 25.28 26.21
CA ILE A 144 53.44 24.37 26.77
C ILE A 144 52.70 23.23 27.55
N PHE A 145 53.27 22.02 27.65
CA PHE A 145 52.78 20.85 28.44
C PHE A 145 53.10 20.98 29.97
N PRO A 146 52.59 20.17 30.95
CA PRO A 146 52.30 18.71 30.91
C PRO A 146 51.05 18.20 31.71
N PRO A 147 50.82 16.86 31.83
CA PRO A 147 49.64 16.25 32.48
C PRO A 147 49.92 15.54 33.85
N PRO A 148 49.43 14.31 34.17
CA PRO A 148 48.47 14.05 35.25
C PRO A 148 49.04 13.38 36.53
N ILE A 149 48.22 13.21 37.58
CA ILE A 149 48.58 12.62 38.90
C ILE A 149 47.57 11.54 39.36
N SER A 150 48.04 10.64 40.25
CA SER A 150 47.53 9.30 40.56
C SER A 150 46.53 9.17 41.73
N ALA A 151 46.01 7.94 41.94
CA ALA A 151 45.20 7.50 43.08
C ALA A 151 45.99 7.37 44.42
N PRO A 152 45.30 7.10 45.54
CA PRO A 152 45.62 5.87 46.30
C PRO A 152 44.42 5.15 46.99
N VAL A 153 44.72 4.03 47.63
CA VAL A 153 43.88 3.14 48.48
C VAL A 153 44.70 2.81 49.74
N PRO A 154 44.15 2.82 50.98
CA PRO A 154 44.04 1.54 51.75
C PRO A 154 43.00 1.42 52.90
N ASP A 155 42.57 0.17 53.12
CA ASP A 155 42.25 -0.58 54.38
C ASP A 155 41.28 -0.10 55.50
N GLY A 156 40.66 -1.12 56.16
CA GLY A 156 39.89 -1.00 57.42
C GLY A 156 38.82 -2.09 57.61
N ARG A 157 38.93 -2.97 58.62
CA ARG A 157 38.07 -4.16 58.84
C ARG A 157 37.14 -4.06 60.08
N GLN A 158 36.02 -4.81 60.06
CA GLN A 158 35.65 -5.75 61.15
C GLN A 158 34.58 -6.78 60.70
N ASP A 159 34.29 -7.77 61.56
CA ASP A 159 33.88 -9.14 61.16
C ASP A 159 32.40 -9.52 61.41
N LEU A 160 31.88 -10.54 60.69
CA LEU A 160 31.23 -11.77 61.21
C LEU A 160 30.49 -12.61 60.11
N ALA A 161 30.23 -13.90 60.38
CA ALA A 161 29.56 -14.90 59.51
C ALA A 161 29.07 -16.11 60.36
N PRO A 162 28.51 -17.24 59.84
CA PRO A 162 27.81 -17.56 58.57
C PRO A 162 26.36 -18.11 58.83
N PRO A 163 25.62 -18.77 57.89
CA PRO A 163 25.76 -20.23 57.65
C PRO A 163 25.53 -20.72 56.19
N ARG A 164 26.42 -21.55 55.63
CA ARG A 164 26.32 -23.03 55.43
C ARG A 164 25.56 -23.57 54.18
N ASP A 165 26.37 -24.12 53.28
CA ASP A 165 26.14 -25.21 52.30
C ASP A 165 25.62 -26.53 52.97
N PRO A 166 25.15 -27.60 52.26
CA PRO A 166 25.92 -28.28 51.19
C PRO A 166 25.19 -29.01 50.03
N SER A 167 26.00 -29.47 49.09
CA SER A 167 25.75 -30.53 48.06
C SER A 167 25.94 -31.96 48.70
N PRO A 168 26.06 -33.15 48.01
CA PRO A 168 26.76 -33.44 46.73
C PRO A 168 26.32 -34.68 45.85
N ALA A 169 27.10 -34.90 44.77
CA ALA A 169 27.60 -36.19 44.22
C ALA A 169 26.73 -37.19 43.40
N CYS A 170 27.44 -37.85 42.45
CA CYS A 170 26.99 -38.90 41.51
C CYS A 170 27.22 -40.35 42.03
N ALA A 171 26.60 -41.34 41.37
CA ALA A 171 27.10 -42.74 41.32
C ALA A 171 26.67 -43.48 40.03
N LEU A 172 27.41 -44.54 39.65
CA LEU A 172 27.32 -45.30 38.38
C LEU A 172 26.39 -46.53 38.46
N THR A 173 26.02 -47.13 37.30
CA THR A 173 26.35 -48.55 36.91
C THR A 173 25.83 -48.91 35.50
N GLU A 174 26.08 -50.14 35.01
CA GLU A 174 26.21 -50.49 33.59
C GLU A 174 25.24 -51.56 33.03
N SER A 175 25.40 -51.83 31.72
CA SER A 175 25.02 -53.04 30.93
C SER A 175 23.60 -53.12 30.32
N GLY A 176 23.44 -53.62 29.08
CA GLY A 176 24.49 -53.99 28.10
C GLY A 176 24.00 -54.67 26.80
N SER A 177 24.97 -55.19 26.05
CA SER A 177 24.87 -56.08 24.88
C SER A 177 24.49 -55.50 23.50
N VAL A 178 25.12 -56.08 22.47
CA VAL A 178 25.14 -55.64 21.06
C VAL A 178 24.51 -56.72 20.16
N VAL A 179 23.78 -56.29 19.12
CA VAL A 179 23.61 -57.09 17.88
C VAL A 179 23.84 -56.17 16.67
N VAL A 180 24.73 -56.58 15.78
CA VAL A 180 24.97 -55.94 14.46
C VAL A 180 24.66 -56.95 13.38
N LEU A 181 23.97 -56.51 12.31
CA LEU A 181 23.82 -57.30 11.10
C LEU A 181 23.75 -56.39 9.86
N LEU A 182 24.84 -56.33 9.10
CA LEU A 182 24.85 -55.77 7.75
C LEU A 182 24.47 -56.85 6.73
N ALA A 183 23.68 -56.48 5.72
CA ALA A 183 23.67 -57.14 4.42
C ALA A 183 23.28 -56.15 3.32
N TRP A 184 23.93 -56.25 2.15
CA TRP A 184 23.70 -55.38 0.99
C TRP A 184 22.49 -55.81 0.15
N ARG A 185 21.90 -54.86 -0.59
CA ARG A 185 21.92 -54.93 -2.07
C ARG A 185 21.66 -53.59 -2.77
N VAL A 186 22.36 -53.42 -3.90
CA VAL A 186 22.20 -52.34 -4.89
C VAL A 186 21.45 -52.90 -6.11
N VAL A 187 20.58 -52.12 -6.76
CA VAL A 187 20.37 -52.07 -8.23
C VAL A 187 19.41 -50.90 -8.61
N PHE A 188 19.44 -50.51 -9.87
CA PHE A 188 18.97 -49.24 -10.45
C PHE A 188 17.54 -49.28 -11.07
N LEU A 189 17.11 -48.13 -11.62
CA LEU A 189 16.12 -47.90 -12.71
C LEU A 189 14.59 -47.72 -12.41
N ALA A 190 14.21 -46.44 -12.34
CA ALA A 190 13.23 -45.75 -13.21
C ALA A 190 11.81 -46.30 -13.50
N ARG A 191 10.80 -45.47 -13.19
CA ARG A 191 9.51 -45.27 -13.91
C ARG A 191 9.02 -43.85 -13.55
N ALA A 192 8.73 -42.91 -14.45
CA ALA A 192 8.01 -42.89 -15.75
C ALA A 192 6.47 -42.87 -15.60
N HIS A 193 5.83 -41.77 -16.04
CA HIS A 193 4.38 -41.58 -16.05
C HIS A 193 3.60 -42.69 -16.76
N ARG A 194 2.35 -42.93 -16.34
CA ARG A 194 1.23 -43.22 -17.25
C ARG A 194 -0.14 -42.96 -16.62
N ARG A 195 -1.06 -42.44 -17.45
CA ARG A 195 -2.51 -42.44 -17.19
C ARG A 195 -3.07 -43.87 -17.38
N PRO A 196 -4.10 -44.30 -16.64
CA PRO A 196 -4.97 -45.40 -17.06
C PRO A 196 -6.09 -44.90 -17.99
N GLY A 197 -6.51 -45.72 -18.97
CA GLY A 197 -7.57 -45.36 -19.91
C GLY A 197 -8.14 -46.53 -20.72
N ALA A 198 -9.23 -47.12 -20.19
CA ALA A 198 -10.25 -47.93 -20.86
C ALA A 198 -9.93 -49.36 -21.38
N LYS A 199 -11.04 -50.13 -21.54
CA LYS A 199 -11.23 -51.43 -22.24
C LYS A 199 -10.78 -52.70 -21.47
N ARG A 200 -11.46 -53.86 -21.55
CA ARG A 200 -12.76 -54.27 -22.17
C ARG A 200 -13.12 -55.72 -21.74
N THR A 201 -14.41 -56.04 -21.53
CA THR A 201 -15.14 -57.30 -21.87
C THR A 201 -16.58 -57.26 -21.28
N VAL A 202 -17.57 -58.09 -21.66
CA VAL A 202 -18.18 -58.36 -22.99
C VAL A 202 -19.43 -59.26 -22.81
N LEU A 203 -20.59 -58.90 -23.42
CA LEU A 203 -21.89 -59.64 -23.47
C LEU A 203 -22.55 -59.91 -22.09
N ASP A 204 -23.87 -60.02 -21.92
CA ASP A 204 -25.05 -59.78 -22.78
C ASP A 204 -26.29 -59.48 -21.88
N GLY A 205 -27.51 -59.16 -22.34
CA GLY A 205 -28.03 -58.95 -23.70
C GLY A 205 -29.56 -59.07 -23.75
N SER A 206 -30.27 -58.08 -24.30
CA SER A 206 -31.73 -58.10 -24.59
C SER A 206 -32.12 -56.96 -25.54
N LEU A 207 -33.30 -57.03 -26.18
CA LEU A 207 -33.64 -56.29 -27.42
C LEU A 207 -34.72 -55.20 -27.26
N ASP A 208 -34.55 -54.16 -28.10
CA ASP A 208 -35.54 -53.32 -28.81
C ASP A 208 -36.89 -52.90 -28.20
N ALA A 209 -37.12 -51.59 -28.20
CA ALA A 209 -38.41 -50.98 -28.57
C ALA A 209 -38.16 -49.63 -29.31
N MET A 210 -39.07 -49.21 -30.18
CA MET A 210 -38.83 -48.16 -31.19
C MET A 210 -39.63 -46.84 -31.00
N ALA A 211 -38.99 -45.75 -31.43
CA ALA A 211 -39.55 -44.66 -32.27
C ALA A 211 -40.60 -43.64 -31.76
N ARG A 212 -40.16 -42.36 -31.83
CA ARG A 212 -40.76 -41.20 -32.56
C ARG A 212 -42.06 -40.49 -32.10
N SER A 213 -42.05 -39.19 -32.42
CA SER A 213 -43.17 -38.29 -32.77
C SER A 213 -43.67 -37.30 -31.70
N SER A 214 -44.21 -36.18 -32.19
CA SER A 214 -44.46 -34.91 -31.50
C SER A 214 -45.97 -34.55 -31.50
N VAL A 215 -46.31 -33.28 -31.17
CA VAL A 215 -47.63 -32.59 -31.29
C VAL A 215 -48.55 -32.75 -30.05
N MET A 216 -49.30 -31.75 -29.52
CA MET A 216 -49.28 -30.26 -29.55
C MET A 216 -50.35 -29.71 -28.55
N LEU A 217 -50.39 -28.38 -28.36
CA LEU A 217 -51.44 -27.49 -27.78
C LEU A 217 -51.40 -27.13 -26.28
N CYS A 218 -51.25 -25.81 -26.05
CA CYS A 218 -52.10 -24.84 -25.34
C CYS A 218 -53.10 -25.25 -24.23
N ALA A 219 -53.54 -24.35 -23.34
CA ALA A 219 -53.02 -23.09 -22.76
C ALA A 219 -54.11 -22.45 -21.87
N THR A 220 -53.74 -21.81 -20.75
CA THR A 220 -54.40 -20.61 -20.17
C THR A 220 -53.54 -20.02 -19.04
N ALA A 221 -53.77 -18.75 -18.69
CA ALA A 221 -53.00 -18.03 -17.67
C ALA A 221 -53.90 -17.48 -16.55
N ALA A 222 -53.30 -17.16 -15.40
CA ALA A 222 -53.88 -16.31 -14.37
C ALA A 222 -52.78 -15.47 -13.71
N THR A 223 -52.96 -14.15 -13.67
CA THR A 223 -52.04 -13.19 -13.04
C THR A 223 -52.81 -12.30 -12.06
N VAL A 224 -52.27 -12.12 -10.86
CA VAL A 224 -52.73 -11.14 -9.86
C VAL A 224 -51.48 -10.49 -9.24
N PRO A 225 -51.42 -9.16 -9.03
CA PRO A 225 -50.16 -8.44 -8.80
C PRO A 225 -49.94 -7.97 -7.35
N THR A 226 -48.74 -7.45 -7.08
CA THR A 226 -48.44 -6.56 -5.95
C THR A 226 -48.23 -5.12 -6.44
N SER A 227 -48.73 -4.12 -5.70
CA SER A 227 -48.64 -2.71 -6.10
C SER A 227 -48.84 -1.72 -4.95
N PHE A 228 -47.83 -0.90 -4.64
CA PHE A 228 -47.90 0.44 -4.01
C PHE A 228 -46.47 1.04 -4.17
N ARG A 229 -46.16 2.08 -4.95
CA ARG A 229 -46.77 3.38 -5.33
C ARG A 229 -46.35 4.54 -4.42
N ALA A 230 -45.39 5.33 -4.92
CA ALA A 230 -44.96 6.62 -4.37
C ALA A 230 -45.96 7.76 -4.66
N PRO A 231 -45.92 8.90 -3.93
CA PRO A 231 -46.86 10.01 -4.11
C PRO A 231 -46.59 10.86 -5.37
N PRO A 232 -47.60 11.58 -5.90
CA PRO A 232 -47.51 12.33 -7.16
C PRO A 232 -47.12 13.82 -6.99
N ALA A 233 -46.53 14.39 -8.04
CA ALA A 233 -46.49 15.84 -8.28
C ALA A 233 -47.58 16.26 -9.30
N LEU A 234 -47.95 17.55 -9.30
CA LEU A 234 -49.07 18.10 -10.08
C LEU A 234 -48.68 18.55 -11.51
N ALA A 235 -49.69 18.76 -12.36
CA ALA A 235 -49.55 18.89 -13.81
C ALA A 235 -49.44 20.35 -14.34
N GLY A 236 -48.97 20.52 -15.59
CA GLY A 236 -48.92 21.79 -16.31
C GLY A 236 -48.65 21.66 -17.82
N ASN A 237 -49.70 21.86 -18.63
CA ASN A 237 -49.82 21.66 -20.09
C ASN A 237 -48.71 22.20 -21.02
N GLY A 238 -48.55 21.58 -22.21
CA GLY A 238 -47.79 22.13 -23.35
C GLY A 238 -47.91 21.35 -24.67
N TYR A 239 -48.76 21.82 -25.59
CA TYR A 239 -48.82 21.49 -27.04
C TYR A 239 -47.49 21.87 -27.76
N GLU A 240 -47.07 21.39 -28.95
CA GLU A 240 -47.41 20.32 -29.91
C GLU A 240 -46.27 20.34 -30.99
N GLY A 241 -46.24 19.42 -31.99
CA GLY A 241 -45.65 19.77 -33.30
C GLY A 241 -44.66 18.82 -33.99
N SER A 242 -45.17 18.12 -35.02
CA SER A 242 -44.43 17.56 -36.19
C SER A 242 -43.43 16.41 -35.95
N GLY A 243 -43.10 15.68 -37.03
CA GLY A 243 -42.16 14.56 -36.99
C GLY A 243 -41.49 14.30 -38.34
N GLY A 244 -40.39 13.53 -38.32
CA GLY A 244 -39.64 13.12 -39.51
C GLY A 244 -39.01 11.75 -39.30
N ALA A 245 -39.18 10.85 -40.27
CA ALA A 245 -38.80 9.45 -40.12
C ALA A 245 -37.44 9.12 -40.74
N SER A 246 -36.59 8.36 -40.03
CA SER A 246 -35.47 7.65 -40.67
C SER A 246 -35.13 6.32 -39.96
N ARG A 247 -35.33 5.23 -40.69
CA ARG A 247 -34.64 3.93 -40.65
C ARG A 247 -34.09 3.43 -39.29
N ARG A 248 -34.86 2.54 -38.65
CA ARG A 248 -34.28 1.52 -37.74
C ARG A 248 -33.28 0.64 -38.49
N ARG A 249 -32.12 0.36 -37.88
CA ARG A 249 -31.39 -0.90 -38.04
C ARG A 249 -31.41 -1.62 -36.68
N SER A 250 -31.61 -2.92 -36.69
CA SER A 250 -31.60 -3.76 -35.50
C SER A 250 -30.17 -4.03 -35.03
N ALA A 251 -29.87 -3.68 -33.78
CA ALA A 251 -28.73 -4.20 -33.03
C ALA A 251 -29.27 -4.90 -31.77
N ASN A 252 -28.64 -6.01 -31.39
CA ASN A 252 -29.10 -6.88 -30.32
C ASN A 252 -28.51 -6.43 -28.97
N PRO A 253 -29.31 -6.09 -27.94
CA PRO A 253 -28.78 -5.72 -26.63
C PRO A 253 -28.42 -6.97 -25.82
N GLN A 254 -27.18 -7.45 -25.97
CA GLN A 254 -26.55 -8.16 -24.86
C GLN A 254 -26.07 -7.10 -23.86
N ILE A 255 -26.58 -7.19 -22.63
CA ILE A 255 -26.19 -6.32 -21.52
C ILE A 255 -25.02 -7.02 -20.83
N ASP A 256 -23.79 -6.61 -21.18
CA ASP A 256 -22.61 -6.94 -20.39
C ASP A 256 -22.53 -5.99 -19.19
N GLU A 257 -22.31 -6.52 -17.98
CA GLU A 257 -22.35 -5.75 -16.74
C GLU A 257 -21.06 -4.93 -16.51
N GLU A 258 -21.14 -3.61 -16.72
CA GLU A 258 -20.07 -2.68 -16.38
C GLU A 258 -19.81 -2.58 -14.86
N HIS A 259 -18.66 -3.09 -14.41
CA HIS A 259 -18.17 -2.95 -13.03
C HIS A 259 -16.78 -2.28 -13.00
N ARG A 260 -16.61 -1.21 -12.18
CA ARG A 260 -15.52 -0.22 -12.34
C ARG A 260 -14.68 0.20 -11.07
N ASN A 261 -13.72 -0.61 -10.57
CA ASN A 261 -12.87 -0.36 -9.37
C ASN A 261 -11.28 -0.29 -9.52
N MET A 262 -10.54 0.78 -9.08
CA MET A 262 -9.07 1.06 -8.71
C MET A 262 -7.84 1.00 -9.69
N CYS A 263 -6.59 1.23 -9.21
CA CYS A 263 -5.31 1.25 -9.97
C CYS A 263 -4.29 0.16 -9.52
N GLY A 264 -3.59 -0.50 -10.46
CA GLY A 264 -2.67 -1.61 -10.15
C GLY A 264 -1.73 -2.07 -11.29
N ILE A 265 -0.56 -2.63 -10.94
CA ILE A 265 0.51 -3.04 -11.86
C ILE A 265 0.75 -4.56 -11.81
N LEU A 266 1.03 -5.14 -12.98
CA LEU A 266 1.76 -6.42 -13.11
C LEU A 266 2.81 -6.31 -14.22
N ALA A 267 4.08 -6.57 -13.91
CA ALA A 267 5.17 -6.60 -14.87
C ALA A 267 5.96 -7.92 -14.82
N VAL A 268 6.46 -8.35 -15.98
CA VAL A 268 7.34 -9.54 -16.13
C VAL A 268 8.53 -9.13 -16.98
N LEU A 269 9.73 -9.32 -16.44
CA LEU A 269 10.95 -8.64 -16.89
C LEU A 269 12.07 -9.65 -17.13
N GLY A 270 12.89 -9.41 -18.16
CA GLY A 270 14.04 -10.25 -18.48
C GLY A 270 13.68 -11.64 -19.06
N CYS A 271 12.61 -11.74 -19.86
CA CYS A 271 12.16 -13.02 -20.45
C CYS A 271 13.14 -13.62 -21.47
N GLY A 272 14.14 -12.85 -21.91
CA GLY A 272 15.03 -13.21 -23.01
C GLY A 272 14.31 -13.32 -24.36
N ALA A 273 15.05 -13.77 -25.37
CA ALA A 273 14.53 -13.97 -26.72
C ALA A 273 13.69 -15.26 -26.80
N GLU A 274 12.39 -15.16 -26.51
CA GLU A 274 11.47 -16.30 -26.59
C GLU A 274 11.05 -16.67 -28.02
N ALA A 275 10.81 -17.96 -28.27
CA ALA A 275 10.14 -18.40 -29.50
C ALA A 275 8.72 -17.79 -29.57
N PRO A 276 8.20 -17.35 -30.74
CA PRO A 276 6.94 -16.59 -30.82
C PRO A 276 5.71 -17.28 -30.20
N GLN A 277 5.65 -18.62 -30.24
CA GLN A 277 4.58 -19.39 -29.61
C GLN A 277 4.65 -19.40 -28.07
N GLN A 278 5.84 -19.21 -27.49
CA GLN A 278 6.03 -19.07 -26.04
C GLN A 278 5.72 -17.64 -25.60
N ALA A 279 6.24 -16.62 -26.29
CA ALA A 279 5.89 -15.22 -26.06
C ALA A 279 4.36 -14.98 -26.10
N LYS A 280 3.65 -15.62 -27.06
CA LYS A 280 2.19 -15.59 -27.14
C LYS A 280 1.49 -16.20 -25.91
N LYS A 281 2.04 -17.28 -25.33
CA LYS A 281 1.51 -17.84 -24.06
C LYS A 281 1.81 -16.90 -22.90
N ARG A 282 3.05 -16.40 -22.76
CA ARG A 282 3.45 -15.49 -21.68
C ARG A 282 2.57 -14.24 -21.68
N ARG A 283 2.36 -13.61 -22.84
CA ARG A 283 1.41 -12.49 -23.00
C ARG A 283 -0.02 -12.85 -22.57
N ALA A 284 -0.51 -14.04 -22.91
CA ALA A 284 -1.85 -14.48 -22.51
C ALA A 284 -1.96 -14.74 -21.00
N ARG A 285 -0.90 -15.28 -20.37
CA ARG A 285 -0.81 -15.53 -18.92
C ARG A 285 -0.70 -14.23 -18.12
N VAL A 286 0.14 -13.28 -18.56
CA VAL A 286 0.20 -11.93 -17.96
C VAL A 286 -1.16 -11.21 -18.04
N LEU A 287 -1.91 -11.38 -19.14
CA LEU A 287 -3.27 -10.84 -19.28
C LEU A 287 -4.31 -11.56 -18.41
N GLU A 288 -4.09 -12.83 -18.07
CA GLU A 288 -4.92 -13.57 -17.12
C GLU A 288 -4.66 -13.08 -15.70
N LEU A 289 -3.39 -13.00 -15.32
CA LEU A 289 -2.94 -12.63 -13.98
C LEU A 289 -3.22 -11.16 -13.66
N SER A 290 -3.05 -10.23 -14.61
CA SER A 290 -3.37 -8.82 -14.36
C SER A 290 -4.87 -8.55 -14.18
N ARG A 291 -5.77 -9.46 -14.60
CA ARG A 291 -7.20 -9.38 -14.25
C ARG A 291 -7.47 -9.70 -12.77
N ARG A 292 -6.57 -10.41 -12.07
CA ARG A 292 -6.64 -10.55 -10.61
C ARG A 292 -6.39 -9.23 -9.88
N LEU A 293 -5.96 -8.20 -10.61
CA LEU A 293 -5.89 -6.82 -10.16
C LEU A 293 -7.02 -5.95 -10.73
N LYS A 294 -8.07 -6.50 -11.36
CA LYS A 294 -9.17 -5.70 -11.95
C LYS A 294 -10.08 -5.04 -10.89
N HIS A 295 -10.08 -5.54 -9.64
CA HIS A 295 -10.62 -4.78 -8.51
C HIS A 295 -9.76 -3.56 -8.19
N ARG A 296 -8.48 -3.59 -8.56
CA ARG A 296 -7.60 -2.44 -8.73
C ARG A 296 -7.48 -1.98 -10.20
N GLY A 297 -8.50 -2.11 -11.06
CA GLY A 297 -8.28 -1.97 -12.50
C GLY A 297 -9.43 -1.85 -13.52
N PRO A 298 -10.19 -0.73 -13.60
CA PRO A 298 -11.47 -0.77 -14.28
C PRO A 298 -11.68 0.07 -15.53
N ASP A 299 -11.37 1.35 -15.42
CA ASP A 299 -11.82 2.37 -16.37
C ASP A 299 -11.09 2.09 -17.68
N TRP A 300 -9.87 1.56 -17.55
CA TRP A 300 -9.09 1.02 -18.64
C TRP A 300 -8.12 -0.10 -18.20
N SER A 301 -7.68 -0.92 -19.16
CA SER A 301 -6.76 -2.05 -18.95
C SER A 301 -5.64 -2.06 -19.99
N GLY A 302 -4.40 -1.86 -19.55
CA GLY A 302 -3.20 -1.84 -20.38
C GLY A 302 -2.41 -3.15 -20.36
N LEU A 303 -1.89 -3.56 -21.53
CA LEU A 303 -0.82 -4.57 -21.62
C LEU A 303 0.08 -4.31 -22.83
N ARG A 304 1.31 -3.87 -22.57
CA ARG A 304 2.36 -3.68 -23.57
C ARG A 304 3.48 -4.71 -23.38
N GLN A 305 4.08 -5.10 -24.50
CA GLN A 305 5.40 -5.69 -24.52
C GLN A 305 6.36 -4.54 -24.85
N VAL A 306 7.52 -4.48 -24.18
CA VAL A 306 8.52 -3.43 -24.29
C VAL A 306 9.86 -4.11 -24.50
N GLY A 307 10.59 -3.70 -25.54
CA GLY A 307 11.64 -4.56 -26.12
C GLY A 307 11.09 -5.92 -26.57
N ASP A 308 11.97 -6.91 -26.68
CA ASP A 308 11.57 -8.29 -26.96
C ASP A 308 11.19 -9.07 -25.67
N ASP A 309 11.65 -8.62 -24.50
CA ASP A 309 11.80 -9.43 -23.29
C ASP A 309 11.03 -8.93 -22.05
N CYS A 310 10.36 -7.77 -22.11
CA CYS A 310 9.62 -7.21 -20.98
C CYS A 310 8.13 -7.04 -21.29
N TYR A 311 7.28 -7.24 -20.29
CA TYR A 311 5.83 -7.05 -20.35
C TYR A 311 5.40 -6.14 -19.21
N LEU A 312 4.66 -5.07 -19.52
CA LEU A 312 4.04 -4.18 -18.55
C LEU A 312 2.53 -4.22 -18.74
N SER A 313 1.82 -4.76 -17.73
CA SER A 313 0.38 -4.62 -17.59
C SER A 313 0.06 -3.56 -16.54
N HIS A 314 -0.90 -2.71 -16.87
CA HIS A 314 -1.50 -1.76 -15.95
C HIS A 314 -2.99 -1.95 -15.95
N GLN A 315 -3.64 -1.66 -14.84
CA GLN A 315 -5.07 -1.56 -14.76
C GLN A 315 -5.40 -0.23 -14.07
N ARG A 316 -6.30 0.56 -14.66
CA ARG A 316 -6.36 2.01 -14.41
C ARG A 316 -7.70 2.49 -13.87
N LEU A 317 -7.67 3.13 -12.70
CA LEU A 317 -8.68 4.09 -12.26
C LEU A 317 -8.20 5.49 -12.62
N ALA A 318 -9.01 6.20 -13.40
CA ALA A 318 -8.78 7.58 -13.74
C ALA A 318 -9.11 8.49 -12.53
N ILE A 319 -8.10 9.12 -11.93
CA ILE A 319 -8.25 10.18 -10.91
C ILE A 319 -7.72 11.51 -11.43
N ILE A 320 -6.46 11.55 -11.87
CA ILE A 320 -5.85 12.66 -12.61
C ILE A 320 -5.83 12.34 -14.11
N ASP A 321 -6.13 13.35 -14.93
CA ASP A 321 -6.32 13.29 -16.38
C ASP A 321 -7.07 12.04 -16.86
N PRO A 322 -8.39 11.94 -16.61
CA PRO A 322 -9.17 10.80 -17.07
C PRO A 322 -9.08 10.54 -18.59
N ALA A 323 -8.83 11.56 -19.40
CA ALA A 323 -8.94 11.50 -20.86
C ALA A 323 -7.68 10.99 -21.57
N SER A 324 -6.46 11.31 -21.08
CA SER A 324 -5.20 10.90 -21.73
C SER A 324 -4.20 10.14 -20.85
N GLY A 325 -4.39 10.06 -19.52
CA GLY A 325 -3.45 9.41 -18.60
C GLY A 325 -3.39 7.87 -18.63
N ASP A 326 -3.74 7.22 -19.74
CA ASP A 326 -3.72 5.75 -19.90
C ASP A 326 -2.29 5.19 -19.92
N GLN A 327 -2.07 4.04 -19.25
CA GLN A 327 -0.73 3.55 -18.94
C GLN A 327 -0.40 2.17 -19.58
N PRO A 328 0.87 1.86 -19.95
CA PRO A 328 2.09 2.58 -19.61
C PRO A 328 2.21 3.98 -20.22
N LEU A 329 2.86 4.87 -19.48
CA LEU A 329 3.26 6.22 -19.89
C LEU A 329 4.65 6.16 -20.53
N TYR A 330 5.02 7.22 -21.27
CA TYR A 330 6.18 7.22 -22.16
C TYR A 330 6.88 8.59 -22.18
N ASN A 331 8.20 8.60 -22.35
CA ASN A 331 8.92 9.79 -22.83
C ASN A 331 8.67 10.05 -24.33
N GLU A 332 9.28 11.10 -24.87
CA GLU A 332 9.08 11.67 -26.20
C GLU A 332 9.33 10.67 -27.34
N ASP A 333 10.41 9.86 -27.27
CA ASP A 333 10.73 8.87 -28.30
C ASP A 333 10.16 7.47 -28.02
N GLN A 334 9.48 7.30 -26.87
CA GLN A 334 8.94 6.05 -26.35
C GLN A 334 9.98 4.98 -25.97
N SER A 335 11.26 5.35 -25.84
CA SER A 335 12.33 4.46 -25.38
C SER A 335 12.33 4.24 -23.86
N VAL A 336 11.73 5.16 -23.09
CA VAL A 336 11.47 5.02 -21.65
C VAL A 336 9.97 4.81 -21.44
N VAL A 337 9.60 3.70 -20.80
CA VAL A 337 8.21 3.25 -20.62
C VAL A 337 7.94 2.93 -19.16
N VAL A 338 6.88 3.46 -18.56
CA VAL A 338 6.59 3.29 -17.12
C VAL A 338 5.12 2.96 -16.83
N ALA A 339 4.88 2.04 -15.89
CA ALA A 339 3.57 1.76 -15.30
C ALA A 339 3.58 2.10 -13.80
N VAL A 340 2.58 2.86 -13.33
CA VAL A 340 2.55 3.51 -12.01
C VAL A 340 1.21 3.28 -11.31
N ASN A 341 1.25 2.90 -10.04
CA ASN A 341 0.13 2.88 -9.09
C ASN A 341 0.53 3.83 -7.96
N GLY A 342 0.01 5.06 -8.00
CA GLY A 342 0.45 6.16 -7.16
C GLY A 342 -0.02 7.53 -7.66
N GLU A 343 0.36 8.56 -6.90
CA GLU A 343 0.02 9.97 -7.09
C GLU A 343 1.24 10.84 -6.73
N ILE A 344 1.64 11.74 -7.63
CA ILE A 344 2.81 12.62 -7.52
C ILE A 344 2.37 14.06 -7.26
N TYR A 345 2.21 14.44 -5.98
CA TYR A 345 1.66 15.73 -5.55
C TYR A 345 2.44 16.97 -6.03
N ASN A 346 3.74 16.83 -6.33
CA ASN A 346 4.56 17.90 -6.91
C ASN A 346 4.68 17.86 -8.45
N HIS A 347 3.86 17.07 -9.16
CA HIS A 347 3.98 16.89 -10.62
C HIS A 347 3.97 18.20 -11.42
N GLN A 348 3.19 19.20 -11.02
CA GLN A 348 3.10 20.49 -11.73
C GLN A 348 4.42 21.26 -11.70
N LEU A 349 5.11 21.24 -10.56
CA LEU A 349 6.43 21.86 -10.38
C LEU A 349 7.52 21.11 -11.16
N LEU A 350 7.46 19.77 -11.16
CA LEU A 350 8.38 18.92 -11.93
C LEU A 350 8.18 19.13 -13.44
N ARG A 351 6.94 19.06 -13.92
CA ARG A 351 6.52 19.31 -15.32
C ARG A 351 6.98 20.68 -15.81
N ALA A 352 6.80 21.74 -15.01
CA ALA A 352 7.28 23.08 -15.37
C ALA A 352 8.81 23.16 -15.53
N ARG A 353 9.58 22.46 -14.68
CA ARG A 353 11.05 22.38 -14.79
C ARG A 353 11.48 21.57 -16.02
N LEU A 354 10.85 20.43 -16.24
CA LEU A 354 11.15 19.52 -17.37
C LEU A 354 10.83 20.18 -18.70
N SER A 355 9.69 20.86 -18.84
CA SER A 355 9.39 21.63 -20.05
C SER A 355 10.33 22.83 -20.28
N ALA A 356 10.89 23.41 -19.21
CA ALA A 356 11.95 24.42 -19.34
C ALA A 356 13.32 23.83 -19.74
N ALA A 357 13.56 22.53 -19.47
CA ALA A 357 14.71 21.78 -19.98
C ALA A 357 14.52 21.28 -21.43
N GLY A 358 13.29 21.26 -21.94
CA GLY A 358 12.93 20.91 -23.32
C GLY A 358 11.89 19.78 -23.45
N HIS A 359 11.47 19.16 -22.35
CA HIS A 359 10.59 18.00 -22.40
C HIS A 359 9.14 18.33 -22.83
N SER A 360 8.59 17.43 -23.64
CA SER A 360 7.29 17.53 -24.31
C SER A 360 6.35 16.41 -23.86
N PHE A 361 5.50 16.74 -22.88
CA PHE A 361 4.49 15.85 -22.32
C PHE A 361 3.31 15.59 -23.28
N ARG A 362 2.71 14.40 -23.20
CA ARG A 362 1.56 13.97 -24.01
C ARG A 362 0.24 13.91 -23.24
N THR A 363 0.29 13.75 -21.93
CA THR A 363 -0.89 13.60 -21.06
C THR A 363 -0.98 14.76 -20.07
N GLY A 364 -2.08 14.85 -19.32
CA GLY A 364 -2.18 15.67 -18.10
C GLY A 364 -1.75 14.93 -16.83
N SER A 365 -1.44 13.62 -16.90
CA SER A 365 -1.15 12.80 -15.73
C SER A 365 0.04 13.32 -14.92
N ASP A 366 -0.12 13.23 -13.61
CA ASP A 366 0.90 13.43 -12.60
C ASP A 366 2.08 12.46 -12.76
N CYS A 367 1.78 11.19 -13.05
CA CYS A 367 2.74 10.10 -13.15
C CYS A 367 3.68 10.21 -14.37
N GLU A 368 3.33 10.99 -15.40
CA GLU A 368 4.11 11.11 -16.64
C GLU A 368 5.51 11.71 -16.40
N VAL A 369 5.67 12.54 -15.36
CA VAL A 369 6.98 13.13 -15.00
C VAL A 369 8.04 12.08 -14.69
N ILE A 370 7.65 10.86 -14.30
CA ILE A 370 8.58 9.77 -13.96
C ILE A 370 9.42 9.32 -15.17
N ALA A 371 8.85 9.31 -16.38
CA ALA A 371 9.59 8.90 -17.58
C ALA A 371 10.67 9.95 -17.95
N HIS A 372 10.29 11.23 -18.00
CA HIS A 372 11.21 12.33 -18.32
C HIS A 372 12.26 12.57 -17.22
N LEU A 373 11.91 12.39 -15.93
CA LEU A 373 12.88 12.48 -14.83
C LEU A 373 13.92 11.35 -14.89
N TYR A 374 13.52 10.14 -15.28
CA TYR A 374 14.46 9.05 -15.50
C TYR A 374 15.34 9.29 -16.74
N GLU A 375 14.79 9.91 -17.77
CA GLU A 375 15.53 10.28 -18.98
C GLU A 375 16.67 11.27 -18.68
N GLU A 376 16.39 12.33 -17.92
CA GLU A 376 17.31 13.45 -17.60
C GLU A 376 18.21 13.17 -16.38
N HIS A 377 17.80 12.33 -15.42
CA HIS A 377 18.56 12.08 -14.17
C HIS A 377 18.92 10.61 -13.92
N GLY A 378 18.61 9.71 -14.85
CA GLY A 378 18.78 8.26 -14.67
C GLY A 378 17.98 7.77 -13.46
N GLU A 379 18.60 6.93 -12.62
CA GLU A 379 17.92 6.36 -11.44
C GLU A 379 17.89 7.30 -10.22
N GLY A 380 18.55 8.46 -10.28
CA GLY A 380 18.75 9.38 -9.15
C GLY A 380 17.54 10.24 -8.77
N PHE A 381 16.50 10.27 -9.62
CA PHE A 381 15.35 11.17 -9.46
C PHE A 381 14.36 10.83 -8.35
N VAL A 382 14.39 9.61 -7.78
CA VAL A 382 13.24 9.08 -7.02
C VAL A 382 12.88 9.94 -5.80
N ASP A 383 13.86 10.55 -5.12
CA ASP A 383 13.57 11.42 -3.96
C ASP A 383 13.06 12.82 -4.37
N MET A 384 13.17 13.21 -5.65
CA MET A 384 12.53 14.41 -6.19
C MET A 384 11.00 14.28 -6.25
N LEU A 385 10.47 13.04 -6.20
CA LEU A 385 9.04 12.77 -6.15
C LEU A 385 8.51 13.05 -4.73
N ASP A 386 7.57 13.98 -4.64
CA ASP A 386 6.72 14.16 -3.45
C ASP A 386 5.37 13.51 -3.75
N GLY A 387 5.18 12.29 -3.25
CA GLY A 387 4.11 11.41 -3.69
C GLY A 387 4.06 10.09 -2.95
N VAL A 388 3.02 9.31 -3.22
CA VAL A 388 2.91 7.90 -2.83
C VAL A 388 2.84 7.08 -4.12
N PHE A 389 3.71 6.11 -4.30
CA PHE A 389 3.93 5.48 -5.61
C PHE A 389 4.59 4.12 -5.51
N SER A 390 4.15 3.26 -6.41
CA SER A 390 4.80 2.04 -6.83
C SER A 390 4.90 2.09 -8.35
N PHE A 391 6.09 1.89 -8.93
CA PHE A 391 6.26 1.89 -10.38
C PHE A 391 7.22 0.84 -10.89
N VAL A 392 7.04 0.47 -12.15
CA VAL A 392 7.98 -0.32 -12.95
C VAL A 392 8.24 0.43 -14.25
N LEU A 393 9.52 0.70 -14.51
CA LEU A 393 10.05 1.41 -15.66
C LEU A 393 10.97 0.48 -16.46
N VAL A 394 10.90 0.55 -17.79
CA VAL A 394 11.79 -0.14 -18.73
C VAL A 394 12.37 0.89 -19.70
N ASP A 395 13.67 0.78 -19.97
CA ASP A 395 14.44 1.64 -20.87
C ASP A 395 15.08 0.78 -21.97
N THR A 396 14.78 1.10 -23.23
CA THR A 396 15.24 0.36 -24.41
C THR A 396 16.39 1.06 -25.16
N ARG A 397 16.93 2.18 -24.65
CA ARG A 397 17.94 3.01 -25.34
C ARG A 397 19.28 2.31 -25.57
N HIS A 398 19.57 1.25 -24.83
CA HIS A 398 20.90 0.61 -24.79
C HIS A 398 20.96 -0.79 -25.44
N GLY A 399 20.02 -1.11 -26.33
CA GLY A 399 20.07 -2.31 -27.20
C GLY A 399 19.67 -3.62 -26.52
N SER A 400 19.85 -3.73 -25.20
CA SER A 400 19.12 -4.65 -24.32
C SER A 400 18.27 -3.84 -23.35
N SER A 401 17.03 -4.26 -23.09
CA SER A 401 16.14 -3.61 -22.13
C SER A 401 16.78 -3.56 -20.73
N SER A 402 16.99 -2.37 -20.19
CA SER A 402 17.20 -2.19 -18.75
C SER A 402 15.87 -1.92 -18.06
N PHE A 403 15.78 -2.19 -16.77
CA PHE A 403 14.56 -1.94 -16.01
C PHE A 403 14.84 -1.53 -14.57
N MET A 404 13.92 -0.73 -14.03
CA MET A 404 13.95 -0.18 -12.69
C MET A 404 12.55 -0.26 -12.09
N ALA A 405 12.44 -0.65 -10.82
CA ALA A 405 11.22 -0.48 -10.04
C ALA A 405 11.52 0.28 -8.76
N ALA A 406 10.55 1.02 -8.23
CA ALA A 406 10.68 1.72 -6.95
C ALA A 406 9.34 1.77 -6.21
N ARG A 407 9.45 1.90 -4.89
CA ARG A 407 8.32 2.04 -3.95
C ARG A 407 8.55 3.25 -3.04
N ASP A 408 7.46 3.94 -2.72
CA ASP A 408 7.46 5.17 -1.91
C ASP A 408 8.09 5.01 -0.52
N ALA A 409 8.43 6.16 0.06
CA ALA A 409 9.20 6.34 1.28
C ALA A 409 8.77 5.44 2.46
N ILE A 410 7.46 5.24 2.64
CA ILE A 410 6.84 4.55 3.79
C ILE A 410 6.15 3.24 3.37
N GLY A 411 5.85 3.07 2.09
CA GLY A 411 5.18 1.90 1.54
C GLY A 411 3.65 2.01 1.58
N VAL A 412 3.13 3.22 1.41
CA VAL A 412 1.69 3.52 1.34
C VAL A 412 1.05 2.75 0.19
N THR A 413 1.73 2.70 -0.95
CA THR A 413 1.34 1.83 -2.06
C THR A 413 1.90 0.41 -1.84
N PRO A 414 1.16 -0.67 -2.14
CA PRO A 414 1.67 -2.03 -2.05
C PRO A 414 2.44 -2.40 -3.32
N LEU A 415 3.53 -3.15 -3.15
CA LEU A 415 4.35 -3.68 -4.24
C LEU A 415 5.08 -4.95 -3.73
N TYR A 416 5.16 -5.96 -4.59
CA TYR A 416 5.79 -7.25 -4.39
C TYR A 416 6.77 -7.52 -5.53
N VAL A 417 7.84 -8.28 -5.25
CA VAL A 417 8.76 -8.82 -6.26
C VAL A 417 8.77 -10.35 -6.17
N GLY A 418 8.89 -11.04 -7.29
CA GLY A 418 9.02 -12.49 -7.34
C GLY A 418 9.97 -12.94 -8.45
N TRP A 419 10.41 -14.18 -8.35
CA TRP A 419 11.37 -14.79 -9.28
C TRP A 419 10.81 -16.11 -9.83
N GLY A 420 10.65 -16.17 -11.14
CA GLY A 420 10.23 -17.36 -11.86
C GLY A 420 11.37 -18.37 -12.01
N ILE A 421 11.04 -19.66 -12.11
CA ILE A 421 12.01 -20.75 -12.32
C ILE A 421 12.78 -20.66 -13.65
N ASP A 422 12.30 -19.83 -14.59
CA ASP A 422 12.95 -19.48 -15.85
C ASP A 422 13.97 -18.32 -15.72
N GLY A 423 14.09 -17.73 -14.52
CA GLY A 423 14.95 -16.58 -14.24
C GLY A 423 14.26 -15.21 -14.41
N THR A 424 12.97 -15.17 -14.77
CA THR A 424 12.26 -13.89 -14.94
C THR A 424 11.94 -13.21 -13.61
N VAL A 425 12.00 -11.88 -13.61
CA VAL A 425 11.59 -11.06 -12.47
C VAL A 425 10.16 -10.59 -12.67
N TRP A 426 9.32 -10.87 -11.68
CA TRP A 426 7.91 -10.48 -11.62
C TRP A 426 7.74 -9.37 -10.60
N ILE A 427 6.94 -8.35 -10.92
CA ILE A 427 6.65 -7.24 -10.00
C ILE A 427 5.15 -6.93 -10.06
N SER A 428 4.48 -6.86 -8.91
CA SER A 428 3.04 -6.62 -8.85
C SER A 428 2.58 -5.84 -7.61
N SER A 429 1.47 -5.09 -7.74
CA SER A 429 0.87 -4.38 -6.60
C SER A 429 0.31 -5.33 -5.51
N GLU A 430 -0.09 -6.55 -5.85
CA GLU A 430 -0.66 -7.53 -4.91
C GLU A 430 -0.15 -8.95 -5.27
N MET A 431 0.20 -9.76 -4.27
CA MET A 431 0.89 -11.05 -4.49
C MET A 431 0.03 -12.07 -5.23
N LYS A 432 -1.31 -11.96 -5.13
CA LYS A 432 -2.30 -12.77 -5.88
C LYS A 432 -2.10 -12.76 -7.41
N ALA A 433 -1.36 -11.81 -7.97
CA ALA A 433 -1.07 -11.75 -9.41
C ALA A 433 0.33 -12.27 -9.81
N LEU A 434 1.13 -12.80 -8.86
CA LEU A 434 2.41 -13.45 -9.16
C LEU A 434 2.72 -14.74 -8.38
N HIS A 435 1.97 -15.07 -7.31
CA HIS A 435 2.31 -16.18 -6.40
C HIS A 435 2.37 -17.56 -7.06
N ASP A 436 1.54 -17.81 -8.09
CA ASP A 436 1.47 -19.08 -8.81
C ASP A 436 2.42 -19.18 -10.02
N GLU A 437 3.27 -18.17 -10.25
CA GLU A 437 4.34 -18.18 -11.27
C GLU A 437 5.76 -18.08 -10.67
N CYS A 438 5.87 -17.75 -9.37
CA CYS A 438 7.14 -17.46 -8.70
C CYS A 438 7.50 -18.54 -7.66
N GLU A 439 8.69 -19.13 -7.78
CA GLU A 439 9.22 -20.10 -6.79
C GLU A 439 9.54 -19.42 -5.45
N HIS A 440 9.96 -18.14 -5.51
CA HIS A 440 10.14 -17.27 -4.35
C HIS A 440 9.62 -15.86 -4.66
N PHE A 441 9.06 -15.18 -3.65
CA PHE A 441 8.62 -13.79 -3.74
C PHE A 441 8.60 -13.10 -2.37
N ASP A 442 8.81 -11.79 -2.37
CA ASP A 442 8.91 -10.93 -1.18
C ASP A 442 8.06 -9.66 -1.35
N ILE A 443 7.75 -8.99 -0.23
CA ILE A 443 7.28 -7.61 -0.26
C ILE A 443 8.44 -6.71 -0.74
N PHE A 444 8.18 -5.88 -1.75
CA PHE A 444 9.16 -4.88 -2.19
C PHE A 444 9.36 -3.84 -1.07
N PRO A 445 10.58 -3.64 -0.53
CA PRO A 445 10.79 -2.85 0.68
C PRO A 445 10.55 -1.33 0.44
N PRO A 446 9.89 -0.61 1.36
CA PRO A 446 9.64 0.82 1.23
C PRO A 446 10.90 1.68 1.15
N GLY A 447 10.83 2.81 0.44
CA GLY A 447 11.95 3.73 0.29
C GLY A 447 13.14 3.16 -0.47
N HIS A 448 12.93 2.10 -1.26
CA HIS A 448 13.95 1.46 -2.09
C HIS A 448 13.61 1.53 -3.58
N LEU A 449 14.63 1.23 -4.37
CA LEU A 449 14.57 0.89 -5.78
C LEU A 449 15.30 -0.43 -6.05
N TYR A 450 14.93 -1.10 -7.14
CA TYR A 450 15.49 -2.36 -7.64
C TYR A 450 15.78 -2.18 -9.12
N SER A 451 16.95 -2.59 -9.62
CA SER A 451 17.36 -2.32 -11.00
C SER A 451 18.23 -3.42 -11.59
N SER A 452 18.04 -3.71 -12.88
CA SER A 452 18.90 -4.63 -13.63
C SER A 452 20.29 -4.04 -13.94
N THR A 453 20.44 -2.71 -13.97
CA THR A 453 21.74 -2.05 -14.26
C THR A 453 22.70 -2.15 -13.05
N PHE A 454 22.16 -2.16 -11.83
CA PHE A 454 22.91 -2.37 -10.58
C PHE A 454 22.74 -3.79 -10.02
N GLY A 455 22.84 -4.78 -10.91
CA GLY A 455 23.03 -6.18 -10.53
C GLY A 455 21.86 -6.81 -9.76
N PHE A 456 20.62 -6.36 -10.02
CA PHE A 456 19.41 -6.88 -9.37
C PHE A 456 19.40 -6.71 -7.84
N THR A 457 20.00 -5.62 -7.35
CA THR A 457 20.07 -5.29 -5.92
C THR A 457 19.05 -4.23 -5.50
N PHE A 458 18.56 -4.35 -4.26
CA PHE A 458 17.81 -3.29 -3.61
C PHE A 458 18.76 -2.19 -3.12
N ARG A 459 18.45 -0.93 -3.43
CA ARG A 459 19.14 0.26 -2.90
C ARG A 459 18.13 1.20 -2.25
N ARG A 460 18.45 1.68 -1.05
CA ARG A 460 17.58 2.57 -0.27
C ARG A 460 17.80 4.03 -0.67
N TRP A 461 16.77 4.69 -1.19
CA TRP A 461 16.82 6.11 -1.55
C TRP A 461 16.32 7.01 -0.41
N TYR A 462 15.32 6.58 0.37
CA TYR A 462 14.73 7.41 1.43
C TYR A 462 15.43 7.20 2.79
N ASN A 463 16.30 8.14 3.18
CA ASN A 463 17.14 8.03 4.38
C ASN A 463 17.06 9.29 5.28
N PRO A 464 15.90 9.61 5.87
CA PRO A 464 15.76 10.75 6.78
C PRO A 464 16.40 10.47 8.15
N PRO A 465 16.76 11.50 8.96
CA PRO A 465 17.48 11.31 10.23
C PRO A 465 16.78 10.39 11.23
N TRP A 466 15.44 10.45 11.32
CA TRP A 466 14.65 9.61 12.23
C TRP A 466 14.62 8.12 11.85
N TYR A 467 15.09 7.73 10.66
CA TYR A 467 15.02 6.35 10.21
C TYR A 467 16.00 5.44 10.96
N ASP A 468 17.13 5.96 11.45
CA ASP A 468 18.07 5.19 12.26
C ASP A 468 17.71 5.26 13.75
N GLU A 469 17.36 4.11 14.34
CA GLU A 469 17.04 3.98 15.78
C GLU A 469 18.27 4.12 16.69
N THR A 470 19.48 4.10 16.12
CA THR A 470 20.76 4.28 16.82
C THR A 470 21.31 5.71 16.71
N THR A 471 20.71 6.55 15.86
CA THR A 471 21.05 7.98 15.72
C THR A 471 20.53 8.80 16.90
N THR A 472 21.13 9.97 17.12
CA THR A 472 20.79 10.92 18.19
C THR A 472 19.28 11.23 18.24
N ILE A 473 18.70 11.08 19.43
CA ILE A 473 17.29 11.42 19.70
C ILE A 473 17.05 12.92 19.45
N PRO A 474 15.97 13.31 18.73
CA PRO A 474 15.68 14.71 18.43
C PRO A 474 15.52 15.58 19.66
N SER A 475 15.87 16.86 19.52
CA SER A 475 15.85 17.88 20.58
C SER A 475 15.23 19.21 20.14
N THR A 476 14.63 19.28 18.95
CA THR A 476 14.04 20.53 18.44
C THR A 476 12.82 20.93 19.27
N PRO A 477 12.75 22.18 19.78
CA PRO A 477 11.61 22.65 20.57
C PRO A 477 10.29 22.57 19.79
N TYR A 478 9.24 22.10 20.46
CA TYR A 478 7.90 21.99 19.86
C TYR A 478 7.34 23.36 19.43
N ASN A 479 7.04 23.49 18.13
CA ASN A 479 6.38 24.65 17.54
C ASN A 479 4.97 24.26 17.01
N PRO A 480 3.87 24.74 17.64
CA PRO A 480 2.51 24.41 17.22
C PRO A 480 2.16 24.94 15.83
N ALA A 481 2.69 26.10 15.42
CA ALA A 481 2.40 26.70 14.13
C ALA A 481 3.06 25.93 12.99
N ALA A 482 4.36 25.61 13.13
CA ALA A 482 5.09 24.84 12.13
C ALA A 482 4.48 23.44 11.91
N LEU A 483 4.05 22.76 13.00
CA LEU A 483 3.40 21.45 12.91
C LEU A 483 2.04 21.54 12.20
N ARG A 484 1.23 22.55 12.54
CA ARG A 484 -0.07 22.80 11.90
C ARG A 484 0.10 23.11 10.41
N GLU A 485 0.98 24.05 10.06
CA GLU A 485 1.23 24.44 8.67
C GLU A 485 1.73 23.29 7.81
N ALA A 486 2.62 22.43 8.35
CA ALA A 486 3.09 21.24 7.66
C ALA A 486 1.93 20.26 7.38
N PHE A 487 1.03 20.07 8.34
CA PHE A 487 -0.16 19.23 8.15
C PHE A 487 -1.15 19.85 7.14
N GLU A 488 -1.39 21.16 7.21
CA GLU A 488 -2.25 21.88 6.29
C GLU A 488 -1.76 21.77 4.84
N LYS A 489 -0.44 21.90 4.63
CA LYS A 489 0.22 21.65 3.33
C LYS A 489 0.05 20.19 2.88
N ALA A 490 0.29 19.23 3.77
CA ALA A 490 0.20 17.80 3.49
C ALA A 490 -1.23 17.33 3.12
N VAL A 491 -2.26 17.85 3.80
CA VAL A 491 -3.68 17.66 3.42
C VAL A 491 -3.97 18.35 2.09
N THR A 492 -3.62 19.64 1.96
CA THR A 492 -3.96 20.46 0.78
C THR A 492 -3.45 19.84 -0.52
N LYS A 493 -2.17 19.42 -0.59
CA LYS A 493 -1.61 18.84 -1.83
C LYS A 493 -2.22 17.47 -2.20
N ARG A 494 -2.89 16.80 -1.27
CA ARG A 494 -3.67 15.55 -1.49
C ARG A 494 -5.11 15.78 -1.97
N LEU A 495 -5.57 17.04 -2.09
CA LEU A 495 -6.90 17.36 -2.63
C LEU A 495 -6.93 17.44 -4.17
N MET A 496 -5.81 17.19 -4.86
CA MET A 496 -5.80 17.11 -6.33
C MET A 496 -6.58 15.89 -6.81
N ALA A 497 -7.62 16.10 -7.62
CA ALA A 497 -8.43 15.08 -8.28
C ALA A 497 -9.30 15.74 -9.36
N ASP A 498 -9.42 15.12 -10.54
CA ASP A 498 -10.37 15.54 -11.60
C ASP A 498 -11.73 14.82 -11.46
N VAL A 499 -11.99 14.21 -10.30
CA VAL A 499 -13.07 13.25 -10.05
C VAL A 499 -13.64 13.36 -8.61
N PRO A 500 -14.89 12.90 -8.37
CA PRO A 500 -15.51 12.93 -7.04
C PRO A 500 -14.68 12.26 -5.93
N PHE A 501 -14.48 13.00 -4.84
CA PHE A 501 -13.72 12.56 -3.66
C PHE A 501 -14.42 12.91 -2.34
N GLY A 502 -13.94 12.38 -1.22
CA GLY A 502 -14.40 12.78 0.12
C GLY A 502 -13.40 12.48 1.24
N VAL A 503 -13.89 12.44 2.47
CA VAL A 503 -13.08 12.10 3.66
C VAL A 503 -13.63 10.88 4.38
N LEU A 504 -12.75 10.05 4.92
CA LEU A 504 -13.13 9.07 5.95
C LEU A 504 -13.19 9.79 7.30
N LEU A 505 -14.30 9.64 8.03
CA LEU A 505 -14.57 10.36 9.27
C LEU A 505 -15.14 9.41 10.34
N SER A 506 -14.41 9.25 11.44
CA SER A 506 -14.78 8.38 12.58
C SER A 506 -15.08 9.17 13.86
N GLY A 507 -14.99 10.51 13.83
CA GLY A 507 -15.09 11.35 15.03
C GLY A 507 -13.94 11.14 16.04
N GLY A 508 -12.92 10.37 15.69
CA GLY A 508 -11.61 10.37 16.36
C GLY A 508 -10.79 11.57 15.89
N LEU A 509 -9.78 11.98 16.66
CA LEU A 509 -8.95 13.17 16.41
C LEU A 509 -8.48 13.28 14.95
N ASP A 510 -7.94 12.18 14.42
CA ASP A 510 -7.08 12.19 13.23
C ASP A 510 -7.88 12.41 11.95
N SER A 511 -8.93 11.60 11.77
CA SER A 511 -9.90 11.74 10.68
C SER A 511 -10.66 13.07 10.76
N SER A 512 -10.94 13.54 11.97
CA SER A 512 -11.59 14.83 12.21
C SER A 512 -10.70 16.02 11.82
N LEU A 513 -9.40 15.98 12.11
CA LEU A 513 -8.45 17.04 11.69
C LEU A 513 -8.25 17.05 10.17
N VAL A 514 -8.15 15.88 9.52
CA VAL A 514 -8.13 15.78 8.05
C VAL A 514 -9.37 16.42 7.44
N ALA A 515 -10.56 16.07 7.95
CA ALA A 515 -11.83 16.62 7.51
C ALA A 515 -11.91 18.14 7.71
N ALA A 516 -11.47 18.64 8.87
CA ALA A 516 -11.50 20.07 9.20
C ALA A 516 -10.61 20.91 8.27
N VAL A 517 -9.39 20.44 7.99
CA VAL A 517 -8.47 21.12 7.07
C VAL A 517 -9.00 21.06 5.62
N ALA A 518 -9.51 19.91 5.17
CA ALA A 518 -10.08 19.78 3.83
C ALA A 518 -11.32 20.68 3.62
N ALA A 519 -12.25 20.71 4.58
CA ALA A 519 -13.43 21.58 4.52
C ALA A 519 -13.07 23.07 4.48
N ARG A 520 -12.04 23.48 5.25
CA ARG A 520 -11.50 24.86 5.23
C ARG A 520 -10.87 25.22 3.89
N HIS A 521 -10.03 24.34 3.34
CA HIS A 521 -9.36 24.58 2.07
C HIS A 521 -10.38 24.75 0.93
N LEU A 522 -11.40 23.90 0.87
CA LEU A 522 -12.45 23.98 -0.14
C LEU A 522 -13.27 25.27 0.02
N SER A 523 -13.70 25.60 1.24
CA SER A 523 -14.40 26.87 1.52
C SER A 523 -13.61 28.11 1.09
N ALA A 524 -12.27 28.08 1.25
CA ALA A 524 -11.35 29.17 0.89
C ALA A 524 -10.92 29.18 -0.59
N THR A 525 -11.35 28.20 -1.40
CA THR A 525 -11.08 28.14 -2.85
C THR A 525 -12.35 28.27 -3.70
N THR A 526 -13.49 27.69 -3.28
CA THR A 526 -14.81 27.96 -3.90
C THR A 526 -15.15 29.46 -3.89
N THR A 527 -14.78 30.17 -2.82
CA THR A 527 -14.96 31.64 -2.71
C THR A 527 -14.06 32.47 -3.64
N LYS A 528 -13.04 31.88 -4.25
CA LYS A 528 -12.15 32.54 -5.23
C LYS A 528 -12.51 32.18 -6.68
N ASN A 529 -13.06 30.99 -6.91
CA ASN A 529 -13.32 30.42 -8.23
C ASN A 529 -14.79 30.60 -8.66
N ALA A 530 -15.39 31.77 -8.44
CA ALA A 530 -16.79 32.10 -8.74
C ALA A 530 -17.13 32.21 -10.26
N GLY A 531 -16.41 31.48 -11.11
CA GLY A 531 -16.56 31.40 -12.56
C GLY A 531 -15.84 30.21 -13.21
N GLY A 532 -15.47 29.19 -12.42
CA GLY A 532 -14.83 27.96 -12.91
C GLY A 532 -15.74 26.73 -12.72
N ASN A 533 -15.77 25.84 -13.71
CA ASN A 533 -16.70 24.71 -13.83
C ASN A 533 -16.95 23.93 -12.51
N ASP A 534 -18.22 23.76 -12.15
CA ASP A 534 -18.67 22.90 -11.04
C ASP A 534 -18.50 21.42 -11.41
N HIS A 535 -17.54 20.72 -10.79
CA HIS A 535 -17.16 19.35 -11.14
C HIS A 535 -18.06 18.27 -10.48
N GLY A 536 -19.38 18.40 -10.67
CA GLY A 536 -20.33 17.28 -10.60
C GLY A 536 -20.56 16.60 -9.24
N TRP A 537 -19.96 17.10 -8.15
CA TRP A 537 -20.05 16.53 -6.79
C TRP A 537 -20.56 17.54 -5.74
N GLY A 538 -21.09 18.67 -6.21
CA GLY A 538 -21.65 19.73 -5.37
C GLY A 538 -20.61 20.57 -4.63
N THR A 539 -21.08 21.61 -3.94
CA THR A 539 -20.25 22.60 -3.24
C THR A 539 -19.83 22.20 -1.82
N LYS A 540 -20.21 21.00 -1.36
CA LYS A 540 -19.92 20.51 -0.01
C LYS A 540 -19.01 19.29 -0.05
N LEU A 541 -18.03 19.25 0.86
CA LEU A 541 -17.24 18.05 1.11
C LEU A 541 -18.13 16.91 1.62
N HIS A 542 -18.04 15.73 1.01
CA HIS A 542 -18.67 14.51 1.49
C HIS A 542 -17.79 13.82 2.54
N SER A 543 -18.40 13.32 3.62
CA SER A 543 -17.73 12.59 4.70
C SER A 543 -18.39 11.23 4.96
N PHE A 544 -17.58 10.19 5.19
CA PHE A 544 -18.03 8.80 5.25
C PHE A 544 -17.67 8.15 6.58
N CYS A 545 -18.65 7.52 7.23
CA CYS A 545 -18.45 6.71 8.44
C CYS A 545 -19.00 5.29 8.27
N VAL A 546 -18.51 4.34 9.07
CA VAL A 546 -19.00 2.96 9.12
C VAL A 546 -19.01 2.43 10.55
N GLY A 547 -20.02 1.64 10.90
CA GLY A 547 -20.18 1.07 12.23
C GLY A 547 -21.37 0.12 12.34
N LEU A 548 -21.41 -0.63 13.45
CA LEU A 548 -22.63 -1.27 13.92
C LEU A 548 -23.62 -0.20 14.41
N SER A 549 -24.92 -0.52 14.42
CA SER A 549 -25.96 0.43 14.85
C SER A 549 -25.71 0.94 16.26
N GLY A 550 -25.60 2.27 16.40
CA GLY A 550 -25.34 2.94 17.68
C GLY A 550 -23.88 2.93 18.16
N SER A 551 -22.89 2.63 17.30
CA SER A 551 -21.48 2.63 17.71
C SER A 551 -20.97 4.03 18.15
N PRO A 552 -19.93 4.09 19.02
CA PRO A 552 -19.33 5.36 19.44
C PRO A 552 -18.84 6.23 18.29
N ASP A 553 -18.27 5.61 17.25
CA ASP A 553 -17.71 6.35 16.12
C ASP A 553 -18.78 6.91 15.18
N LEU A 554 -19.92 6.23 14.98
CA LEU A 554 -21.05 6.82 14.22
C LEU A 554 -21.54 8.12 14.89
N LYS A 555 -21.74 8.09 16.21
CA LYS A 555 -22.18 9.26 16.98
C LYS A 555 -21.20 10.42 16.88
N ALA A 556 -19.91 10.16 17.05
CA ALA A 556 -18.88 11.20 17.03
C ALA A 556 -18.57 11.71 15.60
N ALA A 557 -18.63 10.84 14.60
CA ALA A 557 -18.47 11.23 13.20
C ALA A 557 -19.57 12.18 12.77
N ARG A 558 -20.83 11.91 13.16
CA ARG A 558 -21.96 12.80 12.90
C ARG A 558 -21.79 14.16 13.55
N GLU A 559 -21.40 14.23 14.83
CA GLU A 559 -21.15 15.50 15.53
C GLU A 559 -20.07 16.35 14.84
N VAL A 560 -18.98 15.72 14.38
CA VAL A 560 -17.93 16.43 13.62
C VAL A 560 -18.42 16.82 12.22
N ALA A 561 -19.21 15.98 11.57
CA ALA A 561 -19.77 16.25 10.25
C ALA A 561 -20.74 17.43 10.25
N ASP A 562 -21.58 17.53 11.29
CA ASP A 562 -22.49 18.65 11.55
C ASP A 562 -21.70 19.94 11.82
N TYR A 563 -20.69 19.87 12.69
CA TYR A 563 -19.81 21.01 13.00
C TYR A 563 -19.05 21.55 11.77
N LEU A 564 -18.58 20.66 10.90
CA LEU A 564 -17.89 21.00 9.65
C LEU A 564 -18.83 21.27 8.47
N GLY A 565 -20.15 21.11 8.65
CA GLY A 565 -21.17 21.32 7.62
C GLY A 565 -21.08 20.36 6.42
N THR A 566 -20.36 19.24 6.54
CA THR A 566 -20.14 18.26 5.47
C THR A 566 -21.41 17.51 5.09
N HIS A 567 -21.45 16.94 3.88
CA HIS A 567 -22.51 16.01 3.50
C HIS A 567 -22.15 14.62 4.05
N HIS A 568 -22.76 14.24 5.18
CA HIS A 568 -22.41 13.02 5.89
C HIS A 568 -23.12 11.78 5.36
N HIS A 569 -22.38 10.67 5.26
CA HIS A 569 -22.85 9.36 4.82
C HIS A 569 -22.50 8.33 5.89
N GLU A 570 -23.52 7.89 6.63
CA GLU A 570 -23.38 6.99 7.77
C GLU A 570 -23.76 5.56 7.38
N PHE A 571 -22.76 4.69 7.24
CA PHE A 571 -22.98 3.33 6.76
C PHE A 571 -23.05 2.30 7.89
N HIS A 572 -24.22 1.70 8.03
CA HIS A 572 -24.44 0.57 8.91
C HIS A 572 -23.95 -0.74 8.29
N PHE A 573 -23.42 -1.64 9.11
CA PHE A 573 -23.27 -3.07 8.80
C PHE A 573 -23.71 -3.92 10.00
N THR A 574 -23.96 -5.20 9.78
CA THR A 574 -24.22 -6.19 10.84
C THR A 574 -22.99 -7.05 11.08
N VAL A 575 -22.95 -7.73 12.23
CA VAL A 575 -21.90 -8.73 12.53
C VAL A 575 -21.87 -9.83 11.45
N GLN A 576 -23.02 -10.20 10.87
CA GLN A 576 -23.08 -11.20 9.80
C GLN A 576 -22.49 -10.68 8.48
N ASP A 577 -22.81 -9.45 8.06
CA ASP A 577 -22.19 -8.81 6.87
C ASP A 577 -20.66 -8.81 6.99
N GLY A 578 -20.15 -8.61 8.21
CA GLY A 578 -18.72 -8.67 8.51
C GLY A 578 -18.15 -10.09 8.46
N ILE A 579 -18.86 -11.09 9.02
CA ILE A 579 -18.45 -12.50 8.99
C ILE A 579 -18.40 -13.05 7.57
N ASP A 580 -19.43 -12.79 6.78
CA ASP A 580 -19.54 -13.27 5.39
C ASP A 580 -18.44 -12.67 4.49
N ALA A 581 -17.95 -11.47 4.83
CA ALA A 581 -16.88 -10.79 4.11
C ALA A 581 -15.45 -11.20 4.54
N ILE A 582 -15.25 -12.04 5.57
CA ILE A 582 -13.90 -12.39 6.08
C ILE A 582 -13.00 -12.97 4.97
N GLU A 583 -13.53 -13.85 4.13
CA GLU A 583 -12.73 -14.52 3.09
C GLU A 583 -12.26 -13.56 1.99
N ASP A 584 -13.17 -12.71 1.48
CA ASP A 584 -12.83 -11.65 0.54
C ASP A 584 -11.81 -10.67 1.14
N VAL A 585 -11.98 -10.31 2.42
CA VAL A 585 -11.05 -9.42 3.14
C VAL A 585 -9.66 -10.06 3.24
N ILE A 586 -9.54 -11.35 3.55
CA ILE A 586 -8.25 -12.07 3.57
C ILE A 586 -7.65 -12.15 2.16
N TYR A 587 -8.45 -12.44 1.13
CA TYR A 587 -8.00 -12.45 -0.26
C TYR A 587 -7.47 -11.09 -0.73
N HIS A 588 -8.19 -10.00 -0.43
CA HIS A 588 -7.79 -8.66 -0.85
C HIS A 588 -6.64 -8.10 -0.02
N THR A 589 -6.63 -8.26 1.31
CA THR A 589 -5.54 -7.76 2.17
C THR A 589 -4.26 -8.59 2.06
N GLU A 590 -4.37 -9.88 1.77
CA GLU A 590 -3.25 -10.82 1.68
C GLU A 590 -2.50 -10.96 3.01
N THR A 591 -3.25 -11.11 4.12
CA THR A 591 -2.69 -11.34 5.45
C THR A 591 -3.55 -12.27 6.30
N TYR A 592 -2.96 -12.85 7.35
CA TYR A 592 -3.64 -13.59 8.41
C TYR A 592 -3.55 -12.90 9.79
N ASP A 593 -3.07 -11.66 9.85
CA ASP A 593 -3.06 -10.88 11.10
C ASP A 593 -4.48 -10.53 11.56
N VAL A 594 -4.77 -10.89 12.82
CA VAL A 594 -6.06 -10.67 13.49
C VAL A 594 -6.42 -9.19 13.56
N THR A 595 -5.46 -8.32 13.87
CA THR A 595 -5.69 -6.88 14.04
C THR A 595 -6.08 -6.24 12.71
N THR A 596 -5.29 -6.54 11.69
CA THR A 596 -5.49 -6.05 10.32
C THR A 596 -6.81 -6.55 9.76
N ILE A 597 -7.18 -7.82 9.93
CA ILE A 597 -8.48 -8.34 9.46
C ILE A 597 -9.65 -7.68 10.19
N ARG A 598 -9.65 -7.65 11.54
CA ARG A 598 -10.68 -6.98 12.37
C ARG A 598 -10.96 -5.55 11.91
N ALA A 599 -9.92 -4.79 11.56
CA ALA A 599 -10.02 -3.41 11.11
C ALA A 599 -10.24 -3.24 9.59
N SER A 600 -9.86 -4.22 8.77
CA SER A 600 -10.05 -4.17 7.32
C SER A 600 -11.49 -4.44 6.91
N THR A 601 -12.21 -5.32 7.60
CA THR A 601 -13.58 -5.70 7.20
C THR A 601 -14.57 -4.52 7.19
N PRO A 602 -14.67 -3.65 8.22
CA PRO A 602 -15.56 -2.49 8.15
C PRO A 602 -15.12 -1.50 7.06
N MET A 603 -13.80 -1.34 6.85
CA MET A 603 -13.25 -0.47 5.80
C MET A 603 -13.54 -0.98 4.39
N PHE A 604 -13.48 -2.30 4.16
CA PHE A 604 -13.87 -2.96 2.92
C PHE A 604 -15.38 -2.77 2.64
N LEU A 605 -16.24 -3.05 3.62
CA LEU A 605 -17.69 -2.87 3.50
C LEU A 605 -18.08 -1.40 3.29
N MET A 606 -17.39 -0.47 3.94
CA MET A 606 -17.52 0.97 3.71
C MET A 606 -17.13 1.36 2.29
N SER A 607 -15.97 0.88 1.81
CA SER A 607 -15.46 1.23 0.49
C SER A 607 -16.38 0.78 -0.63
N ARG A 608 -17.04 -0.38 -0.49
CA ARG A 608 -18.11 -0.84 -1.38
C ARG A 608 -19.25 0.18 -1.51
N LYS A 609 -19.68 0.77 -0.38
CA LYS A 609 -20.77 1.75 -0.32
C LYS A 609 -20.34 3.12 -0.83
N ILE A 610 -19.16 3.60 -0.44
CA ILE A 610 -18.53 4.83 -0.99
C ILE A 610 -18.46 4.74 -2.52
N LYS A 611 -18.00 3.60 -3.06
CA LYS A 611 -17.89 3.39 -4.49
C LYS A 611 -19.22 3.44 -5.22
N SER A 612 -20.29 2.89 -4.62
CA SER A 612 -21.62 2.89 -5.22
C SER A 612 -22.21 4.29 -5.41
N LEU A 613 -21.66 5.30 -4.72
CA LEU A 613 -21.99 6.73 -4.89
C LEU A 613 -21.17 7.43 -5.99
N GLY A 614 -20.29 6.72 -6.71
CA GLY A 614 -19.46 7.28 -7.78
C GLY A 614 -18.10 7.84 -7.34
N VAL A 615 -17.81 7.83 -6.04
CA VAL A 615 -16.54 8.32 -5.47
C VAL A 615 -15.35 7.46 -5.93
N LYS A 616 -14.23 8.12 -6.22
CA LYS A 616 -12.98 7.47 -6.64
C LYS A 616 -11.83 7.61 -5.65
N MET A 617 -11.82 8.65 -4.82
CA MET A 617 -10.77 8.93 -3.86
C MET A 617 -11.34 9.34 -2.49
N VAL A 618 -10.70 8.92 -1.41
CA VAL A 618 -10.90 9.48 -0.06
C VAL A 618 -9.57 9.78 0.61
N ILE A 619 -9.57 10.79 1.47
CA ILE A 619 -8.44 11.09 2.37
C ILE A 619 -8.79 10.63 3.81
N SER A 620 -7.81 10.08 4.51
CA SER A 620 -7.98 9.34 5.79
C SER A 620 -6.89 9.69 6.82
N GLY A 621 -7.03 9.18 8.06
CA GLY A 621 -6.23 9.56 9.23
C GLY A 621 -5.04 8.65 9.61
N GLU A 622 -4.77 7.58 8.86
CA GLU A 622 -3.66 6.64 9.13
C GLU A 622 -2.28 7.32 9.17
N GLY A 623 -1.40 6.82 10.05
CA GLY A 623 -0.05 7.36 10.29
C GLY A 623 0.07 8.24 11.54
N SER A 624 -1.04 8.81 12.02
CA SER A 624 -1.02 9.70 13.18
C SER A 624 -0.66 8.99 14.49
N ASP A 625 -1.16 7.77 14.72
CA ASP A 625 -0.86 7.01 15.93
C ASP A 625 0.61 6.57 16.00
N GLU A 626 1.22 6.32 14.84
CA GLU A 626 2.62 5.94 14.68
C GLU A 626 3.57 7.11 14.92
N ILE A 627 3.24 8.31 14.43
CA ILE A 627 4.11 9.49 14.50
C ILE A 627 4.04 10.19 15.87
N PHE A 628 2.88 10.14 16.54
CA PHE A 628 2.62 10.88 17.78
C PHE A 628 2.44 10.01 19.03
N GLY A 629 2.72 8.70 18.93
CA GLY A 629 2.54 7.75 20.03
C GLY A 629 1.08 7.71 20.52
N GLY A 630 0.16 7.50 19.58
CA GLY A 630 -1.27 7.63 19.81
C GLY A 630 -1.95 6.43 20.45
N TYR A 631 -1.38 5.23 20.32
CA TYR A 631 -1.93 4.03 20.93
C TYR A 631 -1.78 4.07 22.45
N LEU A 632 -2.78 3.53 23.17
CA LEU A 632 -2.82 3.57 24.64
C LEU A 632 -1.61 2.92 25.33
N TYR A 633 -0.85 2.04 24.65
CA TYR A 633 0.38 1.47 25.20
C TYR A 633 1.52 2.51 25.34
N PHE A 634 1.51 3.61 24.59
CA PHE A 634 2.47 4.71 24.77
C PHE A 634 2.30 5.45 26.11
N HIS A 635 1.18 5.28 26.82
CA HIS A 635 1.03 5.75 28.21
C HIS A 635 2.02 5.07 29.18
N LYS A 636 2.61 3.92 28.80
CA LYS A 636 3.64 3.21 29.58
C LYS A 636 5.05 3.28 28.97
N ALA A 637 5.28 4.18 28.00
CA ALA A 637 6.61 4.39 27.44
C ALA A 637 7.59 4.85 28.54
N PRO A 638 8.70 4.14 28.80
CA PRO A 638 9.49 4.34 30.03
C PRO A 638 10.31 5.64 30.03
N ASN A 639 10.56 6.22 28.85
CA ASN A 639 11.28 7.47 28.63
C ASN A 639 11.09 7.94 27.18
N LYS A 640 11.55 9.15 26.89
CA LYS A 640 11.40 9.80 25.58
C LYS A 640 12.19 9.10 24.45
N ASP A 641 13.30 8.46 24.79
CA ASP A 641 14.14 7.72 23.85
C ASP A 641 13.42 6.47 23.31
N GLU A 642 12.87 5.62 24.19
CA GLU A 642 12.11 4.44 23.76
C GLU A 642 10.77 4.82 23.11
N PHE A 643 10.13 5.91 23.55
CA PHE A 643 9.00 6.50 22.83
C PHE A 643 9.39 6.79 21.37
N HIS A 644 10.51 7.47 21.14
CA HIS A 644 10.99 7.81 19.80
C HIS A 644 11.32 6.57 18.97
N ARG A 645 12.14 5.66 19.51
CA ARG A 645 12.54 4.43 18.79
C ARG A 645 11.32 3.59 18.42
N GLU A 646 10.31 3.50 19.30
CA GLU A 646 9.05 2.83 18.98
C GLU A 646 8.26 3.54 17.87
N THR A 647 8.15 4.89 17.89
CA THR A 647 7.54 5.62 16.76
C THR A 647 8.26 5.34 15.45
N CYS A 648 9.60 5.26 15.44
CA CYS A 648 10.39 4.92 14.26
C CYS A 648 10.14 3.47 13.79
N ARG A 649 10.08 2.49 14.70
CA ARG A 649 9.73 1.08 14.38
C ARG A 649 8.33 0.98 13.79
N LYS A 650 7.35 1.65 14.41
CA LYS A 650 5.96 1.68 13.95
C LYS A 650 5.84 2.30 12.55
N ILE A 651 6.51 3.43 12.29
CA ILE A 651 6.53 4.05 10.94
C ILE A 651 7.18 3.12 9.90
N LYS A 652 8.29 2.43 10.23
CA LYS A 652 8.91 1.44 9.33
C LYS A 652 7.98 0.30 8.97
N ALA A 653 7.19 -0.18 9.94
CA ALA A 653 6.35 -1.37 9.80
C ALA A 653 4.97 -1.08 9.17
N LEU A 654 4.56 0.18 9.04
CA LEU A 654 3.26 0.61 8.47
C LEU A 654 2.86 -0.13 7.18
N HIS A 655 3.83 -0.41 6.31
CA HIS A 655 3.64 -1.08 5.02
C HIS A 655 3.13 -2.53 5.12
N GLN A 656 3.13 -3.13 6.31
CA GLN A 656 2.63 -4.48 6.61
C GLN A 656 1.29 -4.47 7.37
N TYR A 657 0.90 -3.31 7.93
CA TYR A 657 -0.27 -3.15 8.79
C TYR A 657 -1.21 -2.08 8.21
N ASP A 658 -1.23 -0.87 8.79
CA ASP A 658 -2.23 0.15 8.48
C ASP A 658 -2.17 0.70 7.03
N CYS A 659 -0.99 0.77 6.39
CA CYS A 659 -0.93 1.09 4.96
C CYS A 659 -1.45 -0.06 4.09
N LEU A 660 -1.17 -1.31 4.46
CA LEU A 660 -1.68 -2.49 3.76
C LEU A 660 -3.20 -2.55 3.85
N ARG A 661 -3.77 -2.34 5.05
CA ARG A 661 -5.20 -2.17 5.29
C ARG A 661 -5.78 -1.03 4.46
N ALA A 662 -5.31 0.19 4.69
CA ALA A 662 -5.87 1.40 4.10
C ALA A 662 -5.79 1.39 2.58
N ASN A 663 -4.72 0.85 1.97
CA ASN A 663 -4.66 0.73 0.52
C ASN A 663 -5.50 -0.44 -0.01
N LYS A 664 -5.34 -1.66 0.50
CA LYS A 664 -5.95 -2.84 -0.13
C LYS A 664 -7.44 -2.99 0.17
N ALA A 665 -7.91 -2.61 1.37
CA ALA A 665 -9.33 -2.70 1.71
C ALA A 665 -10.18 -1.68 0.92
N THR A 666 -9.63 -0.49 0.62
CA THR A 666 -10.30 0.48 -0.27
C THR A 666 -10.12 0.12 -1.74
N SER A 667 -8.93 -0.38 -2.11
CA SER A 667 -8.66 -0.82 -3.49
C SER A 667 -9.52 -2.00 -3.90
N ALA A 668 -9.92 -2.91 -3.00
CA ALA A 668 -10.91 -3.96 -3.29
C ALA A 668 -12.21 -3.40 -3.95
N TRP A 669 -12.62 -2.21 -3.52
CA TRP A 669 -13.83 -1.55 -4.00
C TRP A 669 -13.57 -0.31 -4.83
N GLY A 670 -12.35 -0.15 -5.34
CA GLY A 670 -12.17 0.84 -6.37
C GLY A 670 -12.04 2.27 -5.93
N LEU A 671 -11.59 2.42 -4.70
CA LEU A 671 -11.45 3.66 -3.97
C LEU A 671 -9.99 3.85 -3.57
N GLU A 672 -9.38 4.96 -3.95
CA GLU A 672 -8.05 5.33 -3.47
C GLU A 672 -8.12 5.90 -2.04
N ALA A 673 -7.14 5.55 -1.20
CA ALA A 673 -6.94 6.15 0.12
C ALA A 673 -5.69 7.02 0.16
N ARG A 674 -5.85 8.33 0.42
CA ARG A 674 -4.76 9.28 0.64
C ARG A 674 -4.52 9.50 2.14
N VAL A 675 -3.24 9.57 2.53
CA VAL A 675 -2.79 9.62 3.93
C VAL A 675 -1.86 10.82 4.14
N PRO A 676 -2.34 11.95 4.69
CA PRO A 676 -1.57 13.18 4.84
C PRO A 676 -0.59 13.15 6.01
N PHE A 677 -0.86 12.36 7.05
CA PHE A 677 0.11 12.11 8.12
C PHE A 677 1.38 11.40 7.60
N LEU A 678 1.30 10.68 6.47
CA LEU A 678 2.44 9.96 5.88
C LEU A 678 3.15 10.74 4.76
N ASP A 679 3.11 12.07 4.83
CA ASP A 679 3.82 12.94 3.91
C ASP A 679 5.31 13.10 4.26
N LYS A 680 6.21 13.10 3.26
CA LYS A 680 7.67 13.19 3.51
C LYS A 680 8.04 14.45 4.31
N GLU A 681 7.41 15.59 4.03
CA GLU A 681 7.71 16.86 4.71
C GLU A 681 7.10 16.88 6.13
N PHE A 682 5.84 16.44 6.25
CA PHE A 682 5.15 16.40 7.56
C PHE A 682 5.79 15.40 8.52
N ILE A 683 6.14 14.19 8.08
CA ILE A 683 6.83 13.21 8.94
C ILE A 683 8.15 13.83 9.44
N ASN A 684 8.94 14.48 8.57
CA ASN A 684 10.19 15.11 8.99
C ASN A 684 9.95 16.19 10.05
N VAL A 685 8.99 17.10 9.85
CA VAL A 685 8.63 18.13 10.86
C VAL A 685 8.11 17.51 12.16
N ALA A 686 7.30 16.45 12.07
CA ALA A 686 6.69 15.81 13.23
C ALA A 686 7.66 14.90 14.01
N MET A 687 8.67 14.33 13.36
CA MET A 687 9.67 13.44 13.96
C MET A 687 10.89 14.16 14.53
N ASP A 688 11.17 15.39 14.08
CA ASP A 688 12.27 16.24 14.59
C ASP A 688 11.94 16.90 15.95
N ILE A 689 10.67 16.99 16.33
CA ILE A 689 10.22 17.49 17.65
C ILE A 689 10.80 16.62 18.77
N ASP A 690 11.39 17.26 19.80
CA ASP A 690 11.86 16.57 21.00
C ASP A 690 10.76 15.65 21.59
N PRO A 691 10.99 14.32 21.68
CA PRO A 691 9.97 13.36 22.10
C PRO A 691 9.39 13.60 23.50
N GLU A 692 10.04 14.39 24.38
CA GLU A 692 9.49 14.81 25.67
C GLU A 692 8.16 15.59 25.51
N TRP A 693 7.95 16.27 24.38
CA TRP A 693 6.67 16.92 24.08
C TRP A 693 5.60 15.92 23.63
N LYS A 694 5.99 14.79 23.02
CA LYS A 694 5.07 13.73 22.58
C LYS A 694 4.66 12.80 23.73
N MET A 695 5.51 12.63 24.75
CA MET A 695 5.23 11.78 25.91
C MET A 695 3.90 12.16 26.58
N VAL A 696 3.13 11.13 26.95
CA VAL A 696 1.95 11.26 27.80
C VAL A 696 2.43 11.68 29.20
N ARG A 697 1.88 12.77 29.71
CA ARG A 697 2.25 13.38 31.00
C ARG A 697 0.97 13.87 31.68
N PRO A 698 0.22 12.98 32.37
CA PRO A 698 -1.04 13.34 33.03
C PRO A 698 -0.85 14.42 34.11
N ASP A 699 0.32 14.44 34.75
CA ASP A 699 0.79 15.47 35.68
C ASP A 699 0.89 16.88 35.05
N LEU A 700 1.06 16.95 33.73
CA LEU A 700 1.08 18.18 32.93
C LEU A 700 -0.19 18.35 32.06
N GLY A 701 -1.23 17.54 32.29
CA GLY A 701 -2.45 17.52 31.46
C GLY A 701 -2.25 17.04 30.02
N ARG A 702 -1.14 16.33 29.72
CA ARG A 702 -0.84 15.81 28.37
C ARG A 702 -1.34 14.38 28.21
N ILE A 703 -2.38 14.22 27.41
CA ILE A 703 -2.87 12.92 26.90
C ILE A 703 -2.12 12.50 25.63
N GLU A 704 -2.40 11.31 25.08
CA GLU A 704 -1.81 10.87 23.81
C GLU A 704 -2.04 11.88 22.67
N LYS A 705 -1.03 12.04 21.81
CA LYS A 705 -1.00 13.04 20.71
C LYS A 705 -1.15 14.51 21.17
N TRP A 706 -0.83 14.87 22.42
CA TRP A 706 -1.03 16.24 22.94
C TRP A 706 -0.46 17.35 22.04
N VAL A 707 0.72 17.15 21.42
CA VAL A 707 1.27 18.12 20.44
C VAL A 707 0.37 18.34 19.24
N LEU A 708 -0.19 17.29 18.65
CA LEU A 708 -1.12 17.41 17.53
C LEU A 708 -2.41 18.13 17.97
N ARG A 709 -2.97 17.75 19.13
CA ARG A 709 -4.16 18.40 19.70
C ARG A 709 -3.92 19.90 19.95
N LYS A 710 -2.79 20.26 20.56
CA LYS A 710 -2.44 21.64 20.90
C LYS A 710 -2.03 22.48 19.68
N ALA A 711 -1.56 21.87 18.59
CA ALA A 711 -1.33 22.56 17.31
C ALA A 711 -2.63 23.05 16.66
N PHE A 712 -3.76 22.39 16.93
CA PHE A 712 -5.09 22.73 16.40
C PHE A 712 -6.07 23.34 17.43
N ASP A 713 -5.67 23.45 18.71
CA ASP A 713 -6.38 24.21 19.76
C ASP A 713 -6.16 25.72 19.61
N VAL A 714 -6.79 26.28 18.58
CA VAL A 714 -6.87 27.72 18.30
C VAL A 714 -8.21 28.28 18.77
N GLU A 715 -8.21 29.48 19.35
CA GLU A 715 -9.41 30.10 19.92
C GLU A 715 -10.23 30.85 18.87
N GLU A 716 -9.55 31.58 17.98
CA GLU A 716 -10.18 32.16 16.78
C GLU A 716 -10.34 31.07 15.71
N HIS A 717 -11.57 30.89 15.23
CA HIS A 717 -11.95 29.87 14.24
C HIS A 717 -11.40 28.45 14.60
N PRO A 718 -11.84 27.83 15.71
CA PRO A 718 -11.41 26.49 16.13
C PRO A 718 -11.65 25.42 15.06
N PHE A 719 -10.72 24.49 14.89
CA PHE A 719 -10.82 23.44 13.86
C PHE A 719 -11.87 22.36 14.19
N LEU A 720 -12.06 22.08 15.47
CA LEU A 720 -12.98 21.07 16.01
C LEU A 720 -13.56 21.55 17.36
N PRO A 721 -14.70 21.00 17.81
CA PRO A 721 -15.17 21.18 19.18
C PRO A 721 -14.11 20.71 20.18
N LYS A 722 -13.91 21.45 21.30
CA LYS A 722 -12.82 21.12 22.25
C LYS A 722 -12.92 19.72 22.86
N HIS A 723 -14.13 19.19 23.07
CA HIS A 723 -14.31 17.82 23.57
C HIS A 723 -13.98 16.73 22.54
N ILE A 724 -14.12 17.00 21.24
CA ILE A 724 -13.60 16.13 20.17
C ILE A 724 -12.08 16.24 20.10
N LEU A 725 -11.55 17.47 20.09
CA LEU A 725 -10.11 17.74 20.00
C LEU A 725 -9.32 17.09 21.15
N TYR A 726 -9.94 16.94 22.32
CA TYR A 726 -9.38 16.27 23.49
C TYR A 726 -10.05 14.92 23.85
N ARG A 727 -10.85 14.31 22.95
CA ARG A 727 -11.40 12.93 23.12
C ARG A 727 -10.25 11.93 23.21
N GLN A 728 -10.25 11.04 24.22
CA GLN A 728 -9.27 9.95 24.35
C GLN A 728 -9.28 9.06 23.10
N LYS A 729 -8.13 8.49 22.73
CA LYS A 729 -8.02 7.50 21.65
C LYS A 729 -8.92 6.28 21.90
N GLU A 730 -9.90 6.08 21.02
CA GLU A 730 -10.57 4.79 20.77
C GLU A 730 -9.89 4.11 19.55
N GLN A 731 -9.81 2.77 19.53
CA GLN A 731 -9.27 2.03 18.37
C GLN A 731 -10.38 1.71 17.37
N PHE A 732 -10.07 1.69 16.06
CA PHE A 732 -11.07 1.52 15.00
C PHE A 732 -11.89 0.23 15.14
N SER A 733 -11.26 -0.91 15.46
CA SER A 733 -11.97 -2.19 15.66
C SER A 733 -12.89 -2.23 16.89
N ASP A 734 -12.75 -1.28 17.83
CA ASP A 734 -13.61 -1.13 19.00
C ASP A 734 -14.66 -0.04 18.79
N GLY A 735 -14.28 1.10 18.18
CA GLY A 735 -15.16 2.23 17.85
C GLY A 735 -16.25 1.91 16.82
N VAL A 736 -16.05 0.92 15.94
CA VAL A 736 -17.12 0.37 15.08
C VAL A 736 -18.21 -0.38 15.85
N GLY A 737 -18.00 -0.69 17.14
CA GLY A 737 -18.97 -1.31 18.03
C GLY A 737 -18.48 -2.63 18.62
N TYR A 738 -18.49 -2.74 19.96
CA TYR A 738 -17.80 -3.81 20.69
C TYR A 738 -18.18 -5.24 20.25
N SER A 739 -19.45 -5.48 19.94
CA SER A 739 -19.98 -6.77 19.50
C SER A 739 -19.44 -7.27 18.16
N TRP A 740 -18.73 -6.46 17.39
CA TRP A 740 -17.99 -6.91 16.20
C TRP A 740 -16.90 -7.92 16.56
N ILE A 741 -15.99 -7.55 17.48
CA ILE A 741 -14.91 -8.43 17.93
C ILE A 741 -15.46 -9.66 18.66
N ASP A 742 -16.52 -9.50 19.45
CA ASP A 742 -17.07 -10.58 20.25
C ASP A 742 -17.86 -11.58 19.36
N GLY A 743 -18.48 -11.10 18.29
CA GLY A 743 -19.04 -11.93 17.21
C GLY A 743 -17.97 -12.71 16.42
N LEU A 744 -16.86 -12.06 16.05
CA LEU A 744 -15.71 -12.74 15.43
C LEU A 744 -15.13 -13.85 16.31
N LYS A 745 -14.94 -13.57 17.61
CA LYS A 745 -14.49 -14.56 18.59
C LYS A 745 -15.46 -15.74 18.70
N ALA A 746 -16.77 -15.50 18.72
CA ALA A 746 -17.79 -16.54 18.77
C ALA A 746 -17.82 -17.41 17.49
N HIS A 747 -17.72 -16.78 16.30
CA HIS A 747 -17.68 -17.48 15.02
C HIS A 747 -16.41 -18.32 14.86
N ALA A 748 -15.25 -17.78 15.24
CA ALA A 748 -14.02 -18.57 15.27
C ALA A 748 -14.08 -19.72 16.30
N ALA A 749 -14.78 -19.51 17.43
CA ALA A 749 -14.95 -20.54 18.46
C ALA A 749 -15.83 -21.72 18.02
N SER A 750 -16.82 -21.50 17.14
CA SER A 750 -17.64 -22.57 16.55
C SER A 750 -16.94 -23.30 15.40
N ASN A 751 -16.06 -22.62 14.65
CA ASN A 751 -15.33 -23.19 13.51
C ASN A 751 -14.00 -23.87 13.88
N VAL A 752 -13.38 -23.54 15.03
CA VAL A 752 -12.09 -24.11 15.45
C VAL A 752 -12.24 -24.88 16.76
N THR A 753 -11.99 -26.19 16.71
CA THR A 753 -11.98 -27.04 17.90
C THR A 753 -10.74 -26.81 18.75
N ASP A 754 -10.82 -27.09 20.06
CA ASP A 754 -9.66 -27.02 20.96
C ASP A 754 -8.56 -28.01 20.53
N LYS A 755 -8.97 -29.12 19.89
CA LYS A 755 -8.04 -30.11 19.35
C LYS A 755 -7.24 -29.56 18.16
N MET A 756 -7.89 -28.82 17.25
CA MET A 756 -7.20 -28.10 16.17
C MET A 756 -6.16 -27.12 16.74
N LEU A 757 -6.57 -26.27 17.70
CA LEU A 757 -5.66 -25.30 18.32
C LEU A 757 -4.48 -25.98 19.06
N SER A 758 -4.74 -27.05 19.83
CA SER A 758 -3.67 -27.81 20.51
C SER A 758 -2.65 -28.45 19.56
N ASN A 759 -3.07 -28.73 18.31
CA ASN A 759 -2.23 -29.31 17.26
C ASN A 759 -1.60 -28.22 16.35
N ALA A 760 -1.94 -26.94 16.52
CA ALA A 760 -1.63 -25.88 15.55
C ALA A 760 -0.15 -25.82 15.13
N LYS A 761 0.79 -26.03 16.06
CA LYS A 761 2.25 -26.03 15.80
C LYS A 761 2.72 -27.10 14.80
N PHE A 762 1.94 -28.16 14.58
CA PHE A 762 2.25 -29.22 13.61
C PHE A 762 1.64 -28.96 12.23
N ILE A 763 0.70 -28.02 12.14
CA ILE A 763 -0.02 -27.65 10.91
C ILE A 763 0.54 -26.34 10.37
N PHE A 764 0.69 -25.35 11.24
CA PHE A 764 1.21 -24.01 10.99
C PHE A 764 2.50 -23.79 11.80
N PRO A 765 3.65 -24.37 11.39
CA PRO A 765 4.91 -24.26 12.15
C PRO A 765 5.56 -22.88 12.08
N HIS A 766 5.26 -22.08 11.05
CA HIS A 766 5.61 -20.65 10.98
C HIS A 766 4.43 -19.81 11.49
N ASN A 767 4.70 -18.80 12.32
CA ASN A 767 3.68 -17.93 12.93
C ASN A 767 2.47 -18.73 13.47
N THR A 768 2.72 -19.70 14.35
CA THR A 768 1.68 -20.60 14.86
C THR A 768 0.56 -19.82 15.55
N PRO A 769 -0.72 -19.98 15.12
CA PRO A 769 -1.83 -19.25 15.73
C PRO A 769 -2.06 -19.71 17.16
N THR A 770 -2.05 -18.76 18.09
CA THR A 770 -2.25 -18.97 19.54
C THR A 770 -3.72 -18.87 19.97
N THR A 771 -4.59 -18.34 19.12
CA THR A 771 -6.04 -18.19 19.37
C THR A 771 -6.85 -18.88 18.26
N LYS A 772 -8.12 -19.20 18.56
CA LYS A 772 -9.05 -19.75 17.58
C LYS A 772 -9.31 -18.81 16.40
N GLU A 773 -9.35 -17.50 16.67
CA GLU A 773 -9.54 -16.46 15.66
C GLU A 773 -8.34 -16.40 14.70
N ALA A 774 -7.11 -16.37 15.23
CA ALA A 774 -5.90 -16.46 14.42
C ALA A 774 -5.83 -17.77 13.61
N TYR A 775 -6.27 -18.90 14.19
CA TYR A 775 -6.34 -20.19 13.49
C TYR A 775 -7.33 -20.14 12.32
N TYR A 776 -8.52 -19.56 12.54
CA TYR A 776 -9.57 -19.45 11.52
C TYR A 776 -9.09 -18.60 10.32
N TYR A 777 -8.50 -17.43 10.57
CA TYR A 777 -7.94 -16.60 9.50
C TYR A 777 -6.77 -17.28 8.79
N ARG A 778 -5.85 -17.92 9.53
CA ARG A 778 -4.72 -18.65 8.94
C ARG A 778 -5.15 -19.83 8.06
N MET A 779 -6.21 -20.53 8.45
CA MET A 779 -6.81 -21.63 7.67
C MET A 779 -7.45 -21.14 6.36
N ILE A 780 -8.02 -19.93 6.34
CA ILE A 780 -8.51 -19.31 5.10
C ILE A 780 -7.32 -18.84 4.24
N PHE A 781 -6.34 -18.17 4.85
CA PHE A 781 -5.15 -17.68 4.15
C PHE A 781 -4.38 -18.79 3.44
N GLU A 782 -4.00 -19.89 4.12
CA GLU A 782 -3.25 -20.98 3.47
C GLU A 782 -4.08 -21.80 2.47
N ARG A 783 -5.41 -21.63 2.43
CA ARG A 783 -6.26 -22.17 1.36
C ARG A 783 -6.26 -21.30 0.10
N LEU A 784 -6.05 -19.99 0.25
CA LEU A 784 -5.96 -19.03 -0.86
C LEU A 784 -4.53 -18.89 -1.38
N PHE A 785 -3.55 -18.93 -0.47
CA PHE A 785 -2.12 -18.71 -0.70
C PHE A 785 -1.31 -19.80 0.04
N PRO A 786 -1.29 -21.04 -0.46
CA PRO A 786 -0.62 -22.18 0.19
C PRO A 786 0.92 -22.11 0.11
N GLU A 787 1.49 -21.18 -0.65
CA GLU A 787 2.92 -21.13 -0.91
C GLU A 787 3.70 -20.60 0.31
N LYS A 788 4.86 -21.22 0.60
CA LYS A 788 5.71 -20.79 1.72
C LYS A 788 6.11 -19.31 1.65
N PRO A 789 6.45 -18.70 0.50
CA PRO A 789 6.74 -17.27 0.43
C PRO A 789 5.55 -16.39 0.87
N ALA A 790 4.32 -16.72 0.48
CA ALA A 790 3.12 -16.00 0.94
C ALA A 790 3.04 -15.96 2.48
N ILE A 791 3.23 -17.10 3.13
CA ILE A 791 3.23 -17.22 4.60
C ILE A 791 4.31 -16.34 5.27
N LEU A 792 5.44 -16.11 4.60
CA LEU A 792 6.55 -15.28 5.06
C LEU A 792 6.35 -13.77 4.83
N THR A 793 5.49 -13.36 3.88
CA THR A 793 5.18 -11.93 3.67
C THR A 793 4.44 -11.30 4.86
N VAL A 794 3.72 -12.10 5.63
CA VAL A 794 2.95 -11.66 6.80
C VAL A 794 3.86 -11.64 8.04
N PRO A 795 4.02 -10.48 8.72
CA PRO A 795 4.87 -10.39 9.89
C PRO A 795 4.34 -11.25 11.05
N GLY A 796 5.24 -11.62 11.97
CA GLY A 796 4.91 -12.39 13.16
C GLY A 796 5.72 -11.96 14.38
N GLY A 797 5.33 -12.50 15.53
CA GLY A 797 5.83 -12.11 16.85
C GLY A 797 4.68 -11.74 17.80
N PRO A 798 4.98 -11.46 19.07
CA PRO A 798 3.97 -10.99 20.02
C PRO A 798 3.63 -9.51 19.77
N SER A 799 2.35 -9.15 19.87
CA SER A 799 1.84 -7.77 19.81
C SER A 799 0.63 -7.65 20.73
N VAL A 800 0.50 -6.52 21.45
CA VAL A 800 -0.63 -6.21 22.34
C VAL A 800 -1.05 -4.77 22.06
N ALA A 801 -2.36 -4.49 21.92
CA ALA A 801 -2.88 -3.14 21.62
C ALA A 801 -2.16 -2.42 20.44
N CYS A 802 -1.78 -3.16 19.39
CA CYS A 802 -1.00 -2.72 18.22
C CYS A 802 0.48 -2.35 18.47
N SER A 803 1.10 -2.84 19.56
CA SER A 803 2.50 -2.62 19.91
C SER A 803 3.49 -3.40 19.05
N THR A 804 4.76 -2.97 18.99
CA THR A 804 5.84 -3.90 18.63
C THR A 804 6.09 -4.91 19.76
N ALA A 805 6.83 -5.98 19.46
CA ALA A 805 7.34 -6.91 20.46
C ALA A 805 8.26 -6.23 21.50
N LYS A 806 8.95 -5.13 21.13
CA LYS A 806 9.84 -4.39 22.03
C LYS A 806 9.06 -3.57 23.06
N ALA A 807 7.93 -2.98 22.67
CA ALA A 807 7.08 -2.24 23.58
C ALA A 807 6.33 -3.13 24.60
N ILE A 808 6.24 -4.45 24.38
CA ILE A 808 5.72 -5.39 25.40
C ILE A 808 6.66 -5.46 26.61
N GLU A 809 7.97 -5.24 26.43
CA GLU A 809 8.94 -5.19 27.53
C GLU A 809 8.72 -4.01 28.49
N TRP A 810 7.89 -3.01 28.13
CA TRP A 810 7.62 -1.85 28.97
C TRP A 810 6.69 -2.14 30.15
N ASP A 811 5.88 -3.20 30.10
CA ASP A 811 5.06 -3.65 31.23
C ASP A 811 4.93 -5.18 31.26
N ALA A 812 5.42 -5.78 32.35
CA ALA A 812 5.35 -7.22 32.60
C ALA A 812 3.91 -7.78 32.52
N GLN A 813 2.88 -6.99 32.83
CA GLN A 813 1.48 -7.41 32.76
C GLN A 813 1.03 -7.74 31.32
N TRP A 814 1.62 -7.10 30.29
CA TRP A 814 1.25 -7.36 28.90
C TRP A 814 1.75 -8.70 28.38
N SER A 815 2.79 -9.29 29.00
CA SER A 815 3.24 -10.66 28.67
C SER A 815 2.16 -11.73 28.91
N ALA A 816 1.13 -11.42 29.70
CA ALA A 816 0.05 -12.34 30.07
C ALA A 816 -1.27 -12.12 29.31
N ASN A 817 -1.40 -11.08 28.47
CA ASN A 817 -2.65 -10.77 27.75
C ASN A 817 -2.48 -10.85 26.22
N PRO A 818 -3.03 -11.89 25.54
CA PRO A 818 -2.85 -12.09 24.11
C PRO A 818 -3.91 -11.40 23.21
N ASP A 819 -4.79 -10.53 23.73
CA ASP A 819 -5.72 -9.78 22.86
C ASP A 819 -5.04 -8.53 22.27
N PRO A 820 -4.98 -8.36 20.93
CA PRO A 820 -4.33 -7.21 20.31
C PRO A 820 -5.21 -5.93 20.27
N SER A 821 -6.45 -5.97 20.79
CA SER A 821 -7.36 -4.80 20.82
C SER A 821 -6.99 -3.74 21.86
N GLY A 822 -7.57 -2.54 21.73
CA GLY A 822 -7.35 -1.43 22.67
C GLY A 822 -7.78 -1.77 24.11
N ARG A 823 -8.79 -2.64 24.25
CA ARG A 823 -9.27 -3.17 25.54
C ARG A 823 -8.16 -3.82 26.38
N ALA A 824 -7.07 -4.30 25.76
CA ALA A 824 -5.93 -4.89 26.46
C ALA A 824 -5.06 -3.88 27.24
N ALA A 825 -5.23 -2.57 27.00
CA ALA A 825 -4.57 -1.49 27.75
C ALA A 825 -5.24 -1.26 29.13
N LEU A 826 -5.24 -2.32 29.96
CA LEU A 826 -5.80 -2.31 31.31
C LEU A 826 -5.25 -1.14 32.15
N GLY A 827 -6.14 -0.44 32.84
CA GLY A 827 -5.84 0.74 33.66
C GLY A 827 -5.77 2.09 32.90
N VAL A 828 -5.80 2.08 31.56
CA VAL A 828 -5.67 3.33 30.75
C VAL A 828 -6.99 3.70 30.03
N HIS A 829 -7.77 2.70 29.61
CA HIS A 829 -8.97 2.88 28.78
C HIS A 829 -10.20 3.21 29.66
N LEU A 830 -10.58 4.49 29.74
CA LEU A 830 -11.61 4.97 30.68
C LEU A 830 -13.02 4.37 30.45
N SER A 831 -13.33 4.04 29.20
CA SER A 831 -14.60 3.49 28.73
C SER A 831 -14.75 1.97 28.87
N ALA A 832 -13.68 1.21 29.12
CA ALA A 832 -13.63 -0.22 28.79
C ALA A 832 -14.55 -1.17 29.60
N TYR A 833 -15.03 -0.76 30.79
CA TYR A 833 -15.79 -1.64 31.70
C TYR A 833 -16.99 -0.96 32.42
N GLN A 834 -17.55 0.12 31.86
CA GLN A 834 -18.72 0.80 32.49
C GLN A 834 -20.05 0.02 32.37
N SER A 835 -20.07 -1.14 31.71
CA SER A 835 -21.29 -1.94 31.47
C SER A 835 -21.64 -2.96 32.57
N GLU A 836 -20.79 -3.16 33.59
CA GLU A 836 -21.04 -4.15 34.66
C GLU A 836 -21.11 -3.55 36.08
N SER A 837 -20.96 -2.22 36.24
CA SER A 837 -20.95 -1.52 37.54
C SER A 837 -22.16 -0.60 37.78
N GLY A 838 -23.24 -0.75 37.00
CA GLY A 838 -24.48 0.03 37.13
C GLY A 838 -25.41 -0.39 38.28
N GLY A 839 -24.89 -0.51 39.51
CA GLY A 839 -25.55 -1.14 40.67
C GLY A 839 -26.00 -0.20 41.81
N SER A 840 -26.94 0.72 41.54
CA SER A 840 -27.81 1.42 42.52
C SER A 840 -27.21 1.88 43.86
N GLU A 841 -26.78 3.14 43.96
CA GLU A 841 -26.75 3.88 45.24
C GLU A 841 -28.11 4.55 45.52
N SER A 842 -29.05 3.78 46.09
CA SER A 842 -30.21 4.33 46.80
C SER A 842 -30.65 3.35 47.87
N GLY A 843 -30.33 3.64 49.14
CA GLY A 843 -30.47 2.69 50.24
C GLY A 843 -31.90 2.55 50.77
N GLU A 844 -32.49 1.36 50.61
CA GLU A 844 -33.59 0.90 51.46
C GLU A 844 -33.40 -0.59 51.79
N GLN A 845 -33.51 -0.96 53.07
CA GLN A 845 -33.22 -2.33 53.52
C GLN A 845 -34.35 -3.31 53.18
N ARG A 846 -34.03 -4.39 52.47
CA ARG A 846 -34.84 -5.63 52.49
C ARG A 846 -33.98 -6.85 52.76
N VAL A 847 -34.41 -7.62 53.75
CA VAL A 847 -33.75 -8.83 54.25
C VAL A 847 -33.95 -9.99 53.27
N LEU A 848 -32.87 -10.70 52.94
CA LEU A 848 -32.92 -12.00 52.26
C LEU A 848 -33.23 -13.12 53.26
N PRO A 849 -34.16 -14.04 52.95
CA PRO A 849 -34.22 -15.35 53.59
C PRO A 849 -33.24 -16.33 52.94
N ASP A 850 -32.53 -17.12 53.74
CA ASP A 850 -31.63 -18.19 53.29
C ASP A 850 -32.36 -19.44 52.78
N THR A 851 -31.58 -20.33 52.13
CA THR A 851 -31.94 -21.69 51.63
C THR A 851 -32.82 -21.69 50.36
N ILE A 852 -32.74 -22.65 49.43
CA ILE A 852 -32.49 -24.11 49.52
C ILE A 852 -31.55 -24.61 48.40
N ALA A 853 -30.83 -25.72 48.65
CA ALA A 853 -29.92 -26.36 47.68
C ALA A 853 -30.58 -27.45 46.79
N ALA A 854 -29.88 -27.79 45.69
CA ALA A 854 -29.99 -28.94 44.80
C ALA A 854 -31.23 -29.88 44.89
N GLY A 855 -32.00 -29.99 43.79
CA GLY A 855 -33.08 -30.98 43.61
C GLY A 855 -33.26 -31.40 42.14
N ALA A 856 -33.72 -32.63 41.90
CA ALA A 856 -33.66 -33.27 40.58
C ALA A 856 -34.96 -33.23 39.74
N LYS A 857 -34.77 -33.41 38.41
CA LYS A 857 -35.75 -33.66 37.33
C LYS A 857 -37.18 -34.04 37.74
N LYS A 858 -38.17 -33.28 37.24
CA LYS A 858 -39.39 -33.84 36.60
C LYS A 858 -40.05 -32.84 35.66
N ALA A 859 -40.58 -33.31 34.54
CA ALA A 859 -41.32 -32.48 33.58
C ALA A 859 -42.72 -32.13 34.09
N ARG A 860 -43.25 -30.98 33.66
CA ARG A 860 -44.67 -30.60 33.81
C ARG A 860 -45.22 -30.08 32.50
N THR A 861 -46.22 -30.77 31.97
CA THR A 861 -47.03 -30.31 30.84
C THR A 861 -47.92 -29.15 31.28
N ILE A 862 -47.91 -28.05 30.53
CA ILE A 862 -48.84 -26.94 30.72
C ILE A 862 -49.97 -27.08 29.67
N LYS A 863 -51.23 -27.07 30.12
CA LYS A 863 -52.38 -26.96 29.21
C LYS A 863 -52.51 -25.51 28.75
N VAL A 864 -52.59 -25.29 27.44
CA VAL A 864 -52.99 -24.01 26.87
C VAL A 864 -54.52 -23.93 26.89
N THR A 865 -55.08 -22.92 27.56
CA THR A 865 -56.47 -22.49 27.40
C THR A 865 -56.52 -21.26 26.51
N THR A 866 -57.26 -21.35 25.40
CA THR A 866 -57.30 -20.33 24.36
C THR A 866 -58.33 -19.23 24.64
N THR A 867 -57.90 -17.98 24.66
CA THR A 867 -58.76 -16.79 24.57
C THR A 867 -58.11 -15.75 23.65
N THR A 868 -58.70 -15.52 22.49
CA THR A 868 -58.10 -14.74 21.39
C THR A 868 -58.74 -13.35 21.27
N PRO A 869 -57.97 -12.25 21.34
CA PRO A 869 -58.36 -10.94 20.79
C PRO A 869 -58.03 -10.88 19.28
N PRO A 870 -58.83 -10.17 18.44
CA PRO A 870 -58.68 -10.20 16.98
C PRO A 870 -57.67 -9.16 16.43
N GLY A 871 -56.93 -9.55 15.37
CA GLY A 871 -56.30 -8.70 14.32
C GLY A 871 -55.44 -7.50 14.78
N VAL A 872 -54.17 -7.35 14.35
CA VAL A 872 -53.63 -7.56 13.00
C VAL A 872 -52.23 -8.21 13.09
N ALA A 873 -51.90 -9.08 12.14
CA ALA A 873 -50.55 -9.65 12.03
C ALA A 873 -49.60 -8.71 11.26
N ILE A 874 -48.37 -8.59 11.75
CA ILE A 874 -47.21 -8.18 10.96
C ILE A 874 -46.29 -9.41 10.94
N GLU A 875 -46.26 -10.11 9.80
CA GLU A 875 -45.24 -11.12 9.52
C GLU A 875 -44.11 -10.49 8.69
N GLY A 876 -42.91 -11.03 8.85
CA GLY A 876 -41.68 -10.68 8.12
C GLY A 876 -40.72 -11.87 8.10
#